data_AF-A0A971VE02-F1
#
_entry.id   AF-A0A971VE02-F1
#
_cell.length_a   1.000
_cell.length_b   1.000
_cell.length_c   1.000
_cell.angle_alpha   90.00
_cell.angle_beta   90.00
_cell.angle_gamma   90.00
#
_symmetry.space_group_name_H-M   'P 1'
#
loop_
_entity.id
_entity.type
_entity.pdbx_description
1 polymer ?
#
loop_
_entity_poly.entity_id
_entity_poly.type
_entity_poly.pdbx_seq_one_letter_code
_entity_poly.pdbx_strand_id
1 'polypeptide(L)'
;MAIPVNHQANIHGKGVANDGFSDIRKIARLLLRNWYLFVIFVPLALGAVWIYHRYTVPVYRASITMIFKVDQERNYSSPILTEGFGLSPELRNFENQSFIIRSHAMVLRAVDRLDFAVSYYSKGRLKDTELYGKTPFVVEFDSLHPQLLNSNFNLLVLPDGKAELSVKSDGDNLHIFKTSQNTGYSAPIDFNKEIKPGEKLEHQYFSFSVNPLSPEGSIAPGSYMFRFNSHSSIASTLRSSLSVSPYREGSSIIYISVSGHQPQKLVRFLNTFSEEVIINNLERKNDMANRSLTFIQRQLEQVSDTLKITQQRLMDFRRENRFMMPSEISTKLSEEFFEMERQKRTLDVSLAYFSDIRGRLLSDNFNENDYLLPAFSSEPAALVQQFVRDHLDLLNERRIVSEQAGKNNPYVLELNKKIELSQLSLVTAIEQQMESIRMEQKELQRHAARLNSEIGDLPELERDYLAMERTHKLNDAIYTFLLQKNSETQIAKASNTPDNEVLDQASVGSPVFPTKKSNYSKGLMIGLLIPVLIIAFREMFNTRIRGREDVVAMFRDVPIVGEILKSREDQENVLLTASNSVVAESFRSLRARLKFLLLQKTGNVITVTSTNTGEGKTFCAVNLAAVFAVSGKKTALVGFDLRKPRL
;
A
#
# COMPACT_ATOMS: atom_id res chain seq x y z
N MET A 1 -68.56 51.18 37.83
CA MET A 1 -68.25 50.09 38.77
C MET A 1 -68.27 48.80 37.98
N ALA A 2 -67.10 48.35 37.53
CA ALA A 2 -66.95 47.20 36.65
C ALA A 2 -66.86 45.93 37.50
N ILE A 3 -67.74 44.96 37.25
CA ILE A 3 -67.66 43.62 37.83
C ILE A 3 -67.32 42.67 36.69
N PRO A 4 -66.20 41.93 36.76
CA PRO A 4 -65.80 40.95 35.77
C PRO A 4 -66.45 39.59 36.06
N VAL A 5 -66.75 38.82 35.02
CA VAL A 5 -66.94 37.38 35.15
C VAL A 5 -66.00 36.70 34.18
N ASN A 6 -64.93 36.17 34.78
CA ASN A 6 -63.93 35.32 34.16
C ASN A 6 -64.42 33.88 34.34
N HIS A 7 -64.70 33.17 33.25
CA HIS A 7 -64.72 31.72 33.29
C HIS A 7 -63.98 31.15 32.09
N GLN A 8 -62.78 30.67 32.38
CA GLN A 8 -61.96 29.83 31.53
C GLN A 8 -62.76 28.56 31.18
N ALA A 9 -63.00 28.35 29.90
CA ALA A 9 -63.28 27.02 29.36
C ALA A 9 -62.14 26.67 28.40
N ASN A 10 -61.25 25.82 28.90
CA ASN A 10 -60.25 25.08 28.16
C ASN A 10 -60.84 24.50 26.87
N ILE A 11 -60.35 24.96 25.72
CA ILE A 11 -60.26 24.14 24.52
C ILE A 11 -58.78 24.05 24.18
N HIS A 12 -58.13 23.06 24.79
CA HIS A 12 -56.92 22.48 24.23
C HIS A 12 -57.23 22.11 22.78
N GLY A 13 -56.69 22.90 21.85
CA GLY A 13 -56.50 22.47 20.48
C GLY A 13 -55.64 21.22 20.53
N LYS A 14 -56.26 20.05 20.37
CA LYS A 14 -55.58 18.83 20.00
C LYS A 14 -54.72 19.19 18.78
N GLY A 15 -53.41 19.24 18.98
CA GLY A 15 -52.48 19.17 17.88
C GLY A 15 -52.92 18.00 17.02
N VAL A 16 -53.20 18.28 15.75
CA VAL A 16 -53.46 17.24 14.75
C VAL A 16 -52.24 16.34 14.81
N ALA A 17 -52.39 15.15 15.40
CA ALA A 17 -51.41 14.10 15.28
C ALA A 17 -51.27 13.87 13.78
N ASN A 18 -50.14 14.30 13.24
CA ASN A 18 -49.82 14.14 11.85
C ASN A 18 -49.64 12.62 11.65
N ASP A 19 -50.68 11.94 11.19
CA ASP A 19 -50.64 10.51 10.90
C ASP A 19 -49.61 10.31 9.79
N GLY A 20 -48.36 10.02 10.14
CA GLY A 20 -47.28 9.80 9.17
C GLY A 20 -47.62 8.74 8.12
N PHE A 21 -48.57 7.85 8.43
CA PHE A 21 -49.15 6.89 7.48
C PHE A 21 -49.90 7.54 6.31
N SER A 22 -50.59 8.67 6.54
CA SER A 22 -51.31 9.40 5.49
C SER A 22 -50.34 10.08 4.51
N ASP A 23 -49.24 10.64 5.04
CA ASP A 23 -48.15 11.23 4.27
C ASP A 23 -47.41 10.19 3.43
N ILE A 24 -47.12 9.01 4.00
CA ILE A 24 -46.50 7.89 3.27
C ILE A 24 -47.39 7.44 2.10
N ARG A 25 -48.71 7.31 2.29
CA ARG A 25 -49.64 6.96 1.20
C ARG A 25 -49.74 8.06 0.12
N LYS A 26 -49.56 9.33 0.48
CA LYS A 26 -49.52 10.46 -0.45
C LYS A 26 -48.25 10.42 -1.30
N ILE A 27 -47.10 10.18 -0.68
CA ILE A 27 -45.80 10.00 -1.36
C ILE A 27 -45.85 8.78 -2.28
N ALA A 28 -46.35 7.63 -1.80
CA ALA A 28 -46.44 6.42 -2.61
C ALA A 28 -47.30 6.62 -3.89
N ARG A 29 -48.45 7.31 -3.77
CA ARG A 29 -49.27 7.66 -4.94
C ARG A 29 -48.58 8.62 -5.90
N LEU A 30 -47.80 9.58 -5.39
CA LEU A 30 -47.00 10.50 -6.20
C LEU A 30 -45.90 9.78 -7.00
N LEU A 31 -45.24 8.80 -6.36
CA LEU A 31 -44.23 7.96 -7.01
C LEU A 31 -44.87 7.05 -8.07
N LEU A 32 -45.98 6.37 -7.74
CA LEU A 32 -46.72 5.51 -8.68
C LEU A 32 -47.26 6.28 -9.89
N ARG A 33 -47.74 7.51 -9.71
CA ARG A 33 -48.20 8.34 -10.84
C ARG A 33 -47.07 8.70 -11.82
N ASN A 34 -45.83 8.79 -11.33
CA ASN A 34 -44.66 9.16 -12.11
C ASN A 34 -43.71 7.97 -12.36
N TRP A 35 -44.24 6.74 -12.37
CA TRP A 35 -43.46 5.50 -12.53
C TRP A 35 -42.59 5.48 -13.80
N TYR A 36 -43.03 6.15 -14.88
CA TYR A 36 -42.30 6.26 -16.14
C TYR A 36 -40.91 6.91 -15.98
N LEU A 37 -40.72 7.80 -14.99
CA LEU A 37 -39.40 8.39 -14.71
C LEU A 37 -38.42 7.32 -14.22
N PHE A 38 -38.87 6.39 -13.37
CA PHE A 38 -38.03 5.28 -12.88
C PHE A 38 -37.64 4.34 -14.03
N VAL A 39 -38.55 4.09 -14.96
CA VAL A 39 -38.29 3.24 -16.14
C VAL A 39 -37.30 3.86 -17.12
N ILE A 40 -37.14 5.19 -17.12
CA ILE A 40 -36.14 5.87 -17.96
C ILE A 40 -34.79 5.96 -17.23
N PHE A 41 -34.79 6.45 -15.98
CA PHE A 41 -33.55 6.77 -15.28
C PHE A 41 -32.80 5.52 -14.77
N VAL A 42 -33.49 4.44 -14.41
CA VAL A 42 -32.82 3.21 -13.95
C VAL A 42 -32.01 2.56 -15.09
N PRO A 43 -32.57 2.28 -16.28
CA PRO A 43 -31.78 1.76 -17.40
C PRO A 43 -30.69 2.72 -17.87
N LEU A 44 -30.93 4.04 -17.83
CA LEU A 44 -29.92 5.02 -18.21
C LEU A 44 -28.72 5.02 -17.25
N ALA A 45 -28.97 4.97 -15.94
CA ALA A 45 -27.91 4.87 -14.94
C ALA A 45 -27.13 3.54 -15.05
N LEU A 46 -27.84 2.42 -15.24
CA LEU A 46 -27.20 1.11 -15.43
C LEU A 46 -26.40 1.05 -16.75
N GLY A 47 -26.92 1.66 -17.82
CA GLY A 47 -26.24 1.80 -19.11
C GLY A 47 -24.96 2.62 -19.00
N ALA A 48 -24.98 3.72 -18.22
CA ALA A 48 -23.80 4.51 -17.93
C ALA A 48 -22.73 3.71 -17.16
N VAL A 49 -23.14 2.90 -16.16
CA VAL A 49 -22.22 1.99 -15.46
C VAL A 49 -21.66 0.93 -16.39
N TRP A 50 -22.47 0.37 -17.29
CA TRP A 50 -22.02 -0.60 -18.29
C TRP A 50 -20.98 0.02 -19.24
N ILE A 51 -21.24 1.22 -19.76
CA ILE A 51 -20.31 2.00 -20.58
C ILE A 51 -19.00 2.21 -19.81
N TYR A 52 -19.08 2.69 -18.56
CA TYR A 52 -17.91 2.88 -17.72
C TYR A 52 -17.06 1.61 -17.59
N HIS A 53 -17.68 0.46 -17.34
CA HIS A 53 -16.99 -0.83 -17.26
C HIS A 53 -16.42 -1.32 -18.59
N ARG A 54 -17.03 -0.95 -19.72
CA ARG A 54 -16.56 -1.33 -21.06
C ARG A 54 -15.28 -0.60 -21.46
N TYR A 55 -15.09 0.62 -20.96
CA TYR A 55 -13.96 1.50 -21.32
C TYR A 55 -12.86 1.57 -20.25
N THR A 56 -13.17 1.27 -18.98
CA THR A 56 -12.18 1.29 -17.91
C THR A 56 -11.21 0.11 -18.01
N VAL A 57 -9.90 0.37 -17.88
CA VAL A 57 -8.88 -0.69 -17.84
C VAL A 57 -8.97 -1.44 -16.51
N PRO A 58 -9.16 -2.77 -16.50
CA PRO A 58 -9.18 -3.52 -15.26
C PRO A 58 -7.80 -3.48 -14.58
N VAL A 59 -7.81 -3.38 -13.26
CA VAL A 59 -6.62 -3.53 -12.42
C VAL A 59 -6.76 -4.85 -11.68
N TYR A 60 -5.74 -5.67 -11.81
CA TYR A 60 -5.60 -6.94 -11.13
C TYR A 60 -4.64 -6.80 -9.97
N ARG A 61 -4.80 -7.67 -8.98
CA ARG A 61 -3.86 -7.82 -7.87
C ARG A 61 -3.33 -9.23 -7.88
N ALA A 62 -2.01 -9.36 -7.95
CA ALA A 62 -1.33 -10.61 -7.70
C ALA A 62 -0.85 -10.62 -6.25
N SER A 63 -0.77 -11.80 -5.67
CA SER A 63 -0.26 -11.97 -4.31
C SER A 63 0.51 -13.26 -4.14
N ILE A 64 1.48 -13.22 -3.23
CA ILE A 64 2.31 -14.34 -2.84
C ILE A 64 2.47 -14.31 -1.31
N THR A 65 2.52 -15.49 -0.70
CA THR A 65 2.67 -15.64 0.75
C THR A 65 4.04 -16.22 1.04
N MET A 66 4.79 -15.58 1.93
CA MET A 66 6.10 -16.06 2.37
C MET A 66 6.12 -16.20 3.88
N ILE A 67 6.85 -17.20 4.39
CA ILE A 67 7.10 -17.37 5.82
C ILE A 67 8.54 -17.01 6.14
N PHE A 68 8.73 -16.28 7.25
CA PHE A 68 10.03 -16.08 7.87
C PHE A 68 10.17 -17.05 9.02
N LYS A 69 11.14 -17.95 8.93
CA LYS A 69 11.50 -18.83 10.02
C LYS A 69 12.21 -17.97 11.06
N VAL A 70 11.48 -17.61 12.12
CA VAL A 70 12.11 -17.07 13.33
C VAL A 70 12.75 -18.28 14.02
N ASP A 71 14.09 -18.38 13.97
CA ASP A 71 14.82 -19.49 14.60
C ASP A 71 14.63 -19.46 16.12
N GLN A 72 13.53 -20.02 16.62
CA GLN A 72 13.38 -20.36 18.05
C GLN A 72 13.77 -21.82 18.35
N GLU A 73 14.13 -22.63 17.35
CA GLU A 73 14.32 -24.08 17.52
C GLU A 73 15.69 -24.63 17.06
N ARG A 74 16.75 -23.82 16.93
CA ARG A 74 18.10 -24.37 16.81
C ARG A 74 18.70 -24.62 18.18
N ASN A 75 18.29 -25.74 18.77
CA ASN A 75 18.83 -26.32 20.03
C ASN A 75 20.26 -26.90 19.85
N TYR A 76 21.14 -26.22 19.11
CA TYR A 76 22.57 -26.53 19.11
C TYR A 76 23.29 -25.60 20.09
N SER A 77 24.04 -26.20 20.98
CA SER A 77 24.69 -25.69 22.19
C SER A 77 25.73 -24.60 21.98
N SER A 78 25.37 -23.46 21.37
CA SER A 78 26.10 -22.18 21.45
C SER A 78 25.26 -21.02 20.90
N PRO A 79 24.51 -20.28 21.74
CA PRO A 79 23.79 -19.06 21.35
C PRO A 79 24.71 -17.96 20.76
N ILE A 80 25.99 -18.00 21.16
CA ILE A 80 27.04 -17.02 20.81
C ILE A 80 27.27 -16.89 19.30
N LEU A 81 27.06 -17.94 18.51
CA LEU A 81 27.34 -17.89 17.08
C LEU A 81 26.21 -17.24 16.28
N THR A 82 24.95 -17.56 16.57
CA THR A 82 23.79 -16.96 15.89
C THR A 82 23.59 -15.49 16.23
N GLU A 83 23.80 -15.09 17.49
CA GLU A 83 23.81 -13.67 17.89
C GLU A 83 25.11 -12.97 17.48
N GLY A 84 26.21 -13.72 17.45
CA GLY A 84 27.51 -13.23 17.03
C GLY A 84 27.55 -12.79 15.59
N PHE A 85 26.63 -13.22 14.73
CA PHE A 85 26.59 -12.79 13.34
C PHE A 85 25.98 -11.39 13.12
N GLY A 86 25.69 -10.62 14.17
CA GLY A 86 25.25 -9.22 14.06
C GLY A 86 23.84 -9.05 13.46
N LEU A 87 23.09 -10.12 13.27
CA LEU A 87 21.65 -10.06 13.05
C LEU A 87 20.98 -10.17 14.42
N SER A 88 20.84 -9.05 15.11
CA SER A 88 20.03 -9.04 16.33
C SER A 88 18.60 -9.52 16.00
N PRO A 89 17.92 -10.21 16.93
CA PRO A 89 16.52 -10.59 16.76
C PRO A 89 15.61 -9.41 16.36
N GLU A 90 15.98 -8.17 16.69
CA GLU A 90 15.24 -6.96 16.29
C GLU A 90 15.50 -6.50 14.83
N LEU A 91 16.64 -6.80 14.21
CA LEU A 91 16.81 -6.64 12.76
C LEU A 91 16.00 -7.67 11.96
N ARG A 92 15.57 -8.76 12.62
CA ARG A 92 14.55 -9.69 12.12
C ARG A 92 13.12 -9.20 12.39
N ASN A 93 12.92 -8.03 13.04
CA ASN A 93 11.60 -7.42 13.19
C ASN A 93 10.96 -7.27 11.80
N PHE A 94 9.68 -7.66 11.72
CA PHE A 94 8.89 -7.64 10.51
C PHE A 94 8.92 -6.26 9.82
N GLU A 95 8.87 -5.17 10.59
CA GLU A 95 8.89 -3.81 10.05
C GLU A 95 10.16 -3.54 9.24
N ASN A 96 11.33 -3.88 9.79
CA ASN A 96 12.63 -3.74 9.14
C ASN A 96 12.75 -4.65 7.90
N GLN A 97 12.32 -5.91 8.00
CA GLN A 97 12.33 -6.84 6.86
C GLN A 97 11.40 -6.38 5.74
N SER A 98 10.20 -5.91 6.06
CA SER A 98 9.24 -5.41 5.08
C SER A 98 9.81 -4.25 4.26
N PHE A 99 10.62 -3.39 4.89
CA PHE A 99 11.27 -2.27 4.23
C PHE A 99 12.40 -2.71 3.31
N ILE A 100 13.29 -3.61 3.77
CA ILE A 100 14.37 -4.17 2.95
C ILE A 100 13.79 -4.84 1.69
N ILE A 101 12.71 -5.60 1.85
CA ILE A 101 12.00 -6.25 0.75
C ILE A 101 11.42 -5.22 -0.22
N ARG A 102 10.78 -4.15 0.28
CA ARG A 102 10.18 -3.09 -0.56
C ARG A 102 11.22 -2.10 -1.14
N SER A 103 12.51 -2.26 -0.84
CA SER A 103 13.55 -1.36 -1.33
C SER A 103 13.63 -1.33 -2.86
N HIS A 104 14.04 -0.18 -3.42
CA HIS A 104 14.20 -0.07 -4.88
C HIS A 104 15.24 -1.06 -5.40
N ALA A 105 16.34 -1.26 -4.67
CA ALA A 105 17.39 -2.20 -5.04
C ALA A 105 16.87 -3.64 -5.16
N MET A 106 16.02 -4.09 -4.23
CA MET A 106 15.42 -5.43 -4.27
C MET A 106 14.49 -5.59 -5.48
N VAL A 107 13.62 -4.61 -5.71
CA VAL A 107 12.70 -4.63 -6.86
C VAL A 107 13.48 -4.58 -8.17
N LEU A 108 14.56 -3.78 -8.24
CA LEU A 108 15.42 -3.67 -9.41
C LEU A 108 16.13 -4.99 -9.72
N ARG A 109 16.70 -5.68 -8.72
CA ARG A 109 17.30 -7.02 -8.88
C ARG A 109 16.32 -8.01 -9.51
N ALA A 110 15.07 -8.00 -9.07
CA ALA A 110 14.02 -8.83 -9.65
C ALA A 110 13.69 -8.42 -11.08
N VAL A 111 13.60 -7.12 -11.36
CA VAL A 111 13.29 -6.58 -12.69
C VAL A 111 14.42 -6.83 -13.70
N ASP A 112 15.68 -6.80 -13.28
CA ASP A 112 16.84 -7.09 -14.14
C ASP A 112 16.87 -8.56 -14.61
N ARG A 113 16.21 -9.48 -13.89
CA ARG A 113 16.01 -10.88 -14.32
C ARG A 113 14.78 -11.08 -15.22
N LEU A 114 13.98 -10.02 -15.46
CA LEU A 114 12.74 -10.09 -16.22
C LEU A 114 12.91 -9.51 -17.63
N ASP A 115 12.09 -10.01 -18.55
CA ASP A 115 12.02 -9.56 -19.95
C ASP A 115 11.14 -8.31 -20.12
N PHE A 116 11.11 -7.42 -19.13
CA PHE A 116 10.18 -6.28 -19.09
C PHE A 116 10.69 -5.05 -19.84
N ALA A 117 11.95 -5.07 -20.31
CA ALA A 117 12.55 -3.97 -21.08
C ALA A 117 11.68 -3.51 -22.26
N VAL A 118 10.99 -4.43 -22.93
CA VAL A 118 10.06 -4.11 -24.03
C VAL A 118 8.63 -4.41 -23.61
N SER A 119 7.75 -3.42 -23.76
CA SER A 119 6.30 -3.59 -23.58
C SER A 119 5.58 -3.60 -24.91
N TYR A 120 4.72 -4.58 -25.13
CA TYR A 120 3.98 -4.80 -26.38
C TYR A 120 2.50 -4.49 -26.19
N TYR A 121 1.87 -3.93 -27.21
CA TYR A 121 0.48 -3.52 -27.21
C TYR A 121 -0.16 -3.86 -28.57
N SER A 122 -1.40 -4.32 -28.55
CA SER A 122 -2.27 -4.31 -29.73
C SER A 122 -3.08 -3.01 -29.73
N LYS A 123 -3.02 -2.26 -30.83
CA LYS A 123 -3.81 -1.04 -31.00
C LYS A 123 -5.25 -1.40 -31.31
N GLY A 124 -6.15 -1.02 -30.41
CA GLY A 124 -7.58 -1.15 -30.62
C GLY A 124 -8.19 0.15 -31.14
N ARG A 125 -9.41 0.08 -31.70
CA ARG A 125 -10.16 1.29 -32.10
C ARG A 125 -10.51 2.21 -30.92
N LEU A 126 -10.60 1.65 -29.72
CA LEU A 126 -11.11 2.33 -28.52
C LEU A 126 -10.16 2.20 -27.32
N LYS A 127 -9.35 1.15 -27.26
CA LYS A 127 -8.44 0.87 -26.16
C LYS A 127 -7.29 -0.01 -26.64
N ASP A 128 -6.08 0.35 -26.24
CA ASP A 128 -4.90 -0.47 -26.44
C ASP A 128 -4.83 -1.58 -25.38
N THR A 129 -4.45 -2.78 -25.81
CA THR A 129 -4.33 -3.93 -24.92
C THR A 129 -2.87 -4.35 -24.86
N GLU A 130 -2.29 -4.30 -23.66
CA GLU A 130 -0.95 -4.81 -23.41
C GLU A 130 -0.90 -6.33 -23.65
N LEU A 131 0.08 -6.79 -24.42
CA LEU A 131 0.32 -8.18 -24.75
C LEU A 131 1.50 -8.70 -23.94
N TYR A 132 1.33 -9.88 -23.35
CA TYR A 132 2.40 -10.60 -22.64
C TYR A 132 2.18 -12.11 -22.73
N GLY A 133 3.25 -12.89 -22.85
CA GLY A 133 3.22 -14.35 -22.98
C GLY A 133 2.77 -14.87 -24.36
N LYS A 134 1.73 -14.27 -24.95
CA LYS A 134 1.25 -14.55 -26.31
C LYS A 134 1.38 -13.30 -27.18
N THR A 135 2.60 -13.00 -27.60
CA THR A 135 2.89 -11.89 -28.53
C THR A 135 3.09 -12.44 -29.95
N PRO A 136 2.65 -11.71 -30.99
CA PRO A 136 2.84 -12.14 -32.38
C PRO A 136 4.29 -11.97 -32.87
N PHE A 137 5.07 -11.13 -32.18
CA PHE A 137 6.48 -10.88 -32.45
C PHE A 137 7.24 -10.60 -31.15
N VAL A 138 8.57 -10.64 -31.24
CA VAL A 138 9.51 -10.22 -30.20
C VAL A 138 10.49 -9.21 -30.82
N VAL A 139 10.81 -8.17 -30.05
CA VAL A 139 11.79 -7.16 -30.43
C VAL A 139 13.11 -7.52 -29.74
N GLU A 140 14.12 -7.82 -30.54
CA GLU A 140 15.49 -8.04 -30.09
C GLU A 140 16.30 -6.79 -30.40
N PHE A 141 16.87 -6.16 -29.38
CA PHE A 141 17.57 -4.90 -29.49
C PHE A 141 19.03 -5.02 -29.08
N ASP A 142 19.87 -4.14 -29.63
CA ASP A 142 21.26 -4.04 -29.22
C ASP A 142 21.35 -3.31 -27.87
N SER A 143 21.74 -4.05 -26.83
CA SER A 143 21.87 -3.52 -25.46
C SER A 143 23.00 -2.51 -25.27
N LEU A 144 23.98 -2.47 -26.18
CA LEU A 144 25.08 -1.50 -26.18
C LEU A 144 24.72 -0.21 -26.94
N HIS A 145 23.71 -0.27 -27.81
CA HIS A 145 23.23 0.89 -28.55
C HIS A 145 22.21 1.68 -27.73
N PRO A 146 22.25 3.03 -27.75
CA PRO A 146 21.19 3.86 -27.17
C PRO A 146 19.82 3.49 -27.74
N GLN A 147 18.84 3.30 -26.86
CA GLN A 147 17.45 3.07 -27.24
C GLN A 147 16.58 4.22 -26.75
N LEU A 148 15.66 4.65 -27.60
CA LEU A 148 14.69 5.70 -27.30
C LEU A 148 13.60 5.19 -26.36
N LEU A 149 13.58 5.71 -25.13
CA LEU A 149 12.59 5.38 -24.11
C LEU A 149 11.30 6.17 -24.30
N ASN A 150 10.20 5.70 -23.73
CA ASN A 150 8.90 6.40 -23.65
C ASN A 150 8.21 6.75 -24.99
N SER A 151 8.87 6.58 -26.13
CA SER A 151 8.28 6.76 -27.46
C SER A 151 7.53 5.52 -27.94
N ASN A 152 6.48 5.74 -28.73
CA ASN A 152 5.64 4.69 -29.29
C ASN A 152 6.15 4.27 -30.66
N PHE A 153 6.72 3.07 -30.74
CA PHE A 153 7.01 2.43 -32.01
C PHE A 153 5.76 1.73 -32.51
N ASN A 154 5.12 2.30 -33.53
CA ASN A 154 3.88 1.78 -34.09
C ASN A 154 4.23 0.86 -35.27
N LEU A 155 3.73 -0.37 -35.22
CA LEU A 155 3.95 -1.39 -36.24
C LEU A 155 2.61 -1.74 -36.89
N LEU A 156 2.43 -1.40 -38.16
CA LEU A 156 1.28 -1.80 -38.96
C LEU A 156 1.67 -2.98 -39.84
N VAL A 157 1.13 -4.16 -39.55
CA VAL A 157 1.36 -5.38 -40.34
C VAL A 157 0.21 -5.54 -41.33
N LEU A 158 0.54 -5.47 -42.61
CA LEU A 158 -0.38 -5.62 -43.73
C LEU A 158 -0.65 -7.11 -44.03
N PRO A 159 -1.81 -7.44 -44.65
CA PRO A 159 -2.17 -8.84 -44.96
C PRO A 159 -1.21 -9.55 -45.92
N ASP A 160 -0.38 -8.81 -46.65
CA ASP A 160 0.65 -9.32 -47.57
C ASP A 160 1.97 -9.66 -46.85
N GLY A 161 2.02 -9.51 -45.52
CA GLY A 161 3.19 -9.80 -44.68
C GLY A 161 4.20 -8.65 -44.59
N LYS A 162 3.95 -7.51 -45.25
CA LYS A 162 4.77 -6.30 -45.10
C LYS A 162 4.43 -5.58 -43.80
N ALA A 163 5.43 -4.97 -43.16
CA ALA A 163 5.23 -4.22 -41.94
C ALA A 163 5.75 -2.78 -42.09
N GLU A 164 4.92 -1.81 -41.73
CA GLU A 164 5.29 -0.40 -41.70
C GLU A 164 5.56 0.01 -40.24
N LEU A 165 6.75 0.54 -39.98
CA LEU A 165 7.17 1.00 -38.67
C LEU A 165 7.21 2.53 -38.66
N SER A 166 6.50 3.14 -37.72
CA SER A 166 6.55 4.59 -37.48
C SER A 166 6.84 4.93 -36.02
N VAL A 167 7.70 5.92 -35.79
CA VAL A 167 7.96 6.50 -34.48
C VAL A 167 8.01 8.02 -34.59
N LYS A 168 7.29 8.68 -33.68
CA LYS A 168 7.29 10.13 -33.54
C LYS A 168 7.57 10.50 -32.09
N SER A 169 8.57 11.34 -31.86
CA SER A 169 8.97 11.81 -30.54
C SER A 169 9.48 13.25 -30.62
N ASP A 170 9.16 14.05 -29.61
CA ASP A 170 9.58 15.46 -29.48
C ASP A 170 10.82 15.61 -28.57
N GLY A 171 11.60 14.54 -28.38
CA GLY A 171 12.86 14.56 -27.64
C GLY A 171 12.84 13.75 -26.35
N ASP A 172 12.73 12.42 -26.48
CA ASP A 172 12.68 11.49 -25.36
C ASP A 172 14.08 11.05 -24.87
N ASN A 173 14.11 10.46 -23.67
CA ASN A 173 15.34 9.94 -23.05
C ASN A 173 15.97 8.79 -23.85
N LEU A 174 17.30 8.81 -23.96
CA LEU A 174 18.11 7.73 -24.50
C LEU A 174 18.71 6.89 -23.38
N HIS A 175 18.66 5.56 -23.52
CA HIS A 175 19.15 4.63 -22.50
C HIS A 175 19.99 3.51 -23.10
N ILE A 176 21.13 3.21 -22.46
CA ILE A 176 21.95 2.05 -22.77
C ILE A 176 21.66 0.97 -21.72
N PHE A 177 21.06 -0.13 -22.16
CA PHE A 177 20.63 -1.20 -21.28
C PHE A 177 21.79 -1.97 -20.64
N LYS A 178 22.94 -2.10 -21.33
CA LYS A 178 24.09 -2.82 -20.78
C LYS A 178 24.73 -2.12 -19.58
N THR A 179 24.77 -0.78 -19.60
CA THR A 179 25.34 0.04 -18.52
C THR A 179 24.29 0.58 -17.55
N SER A 180 23.00 0.38 -17.85
CA SER A 180 21.86 0.92 -17.10
C SER A 180 21.92 2.44 -16.92
N GLN A 181 22.44 3.17 -17.91
CA GLN A 181 22.63 4.62 -17.86
C GLN A 181 21.84 5.36 -18.93
N ASN A 182 21.31 6.53 -18.56
CA ASN A 182 20.70 7.47 -19.51
C ASN A 182 21.80 8.33 -20.15
N THR A 183 21.84 8.37 -21.47
CA THR A 183 22.89 9.04 -22.26
C THR A 183 22.49 10.42 -22.79
N GLY A 184 21.28 10.88 -22.45
CA GLY A 184 20.76 12.20 -22.83
C GLY A 184 19.35 12.10 -23.42
N TYR A 185 19.04 13.03 -24.32
CA TYR A 185 17.75 13.14 -25.00
C TYR A 185 17.94 13.08 -26.52
N SER A 186 16.95 12.57 -27.25
CA SER A 186 16.94 12.66 -28.72
C SER A 186 16.55 14.06 -29.19
N ALA A 187 16.93 14.42 -30.42
CA ALA A 187 16.22 15.48 -31.14
C ALA A 187 14.80 15.00 -31.52
N PRO A 188 13.88 15.92 -31.88
CA PRO A 188 12.60 15.54 -32.46
C PRO A 188 12.79 14.63 -33.67
N ILE A 189 12.08 13.50 -33.68
CA ILE A 189 12.16 12.48 -34.72
C ILE A 189 10.76 12.19 -35.26
N ASP A 190 10.64 12.15 -36.58
CA ASP A 190 9.48 11.63 -37.31
C ASP A 190 10.03 10.61 -38.32
N PHE A 191 10.01 9.34 -37.93
CA PHE A 191 10.59 8.24 -38.70
C PHE A 191 9.48 7.32 -39.17
N ASN A 192 9.48 7.00 -40.47
CA ASN A 192 8.60 6.01 -41.08
C ASN A 192 9.39 5.17 -42.10
N LYS A 193 9.33 3.84 -41.98
CA LYS A 193 10.00 2.91 -42.90
C LYS A 193 9.22 1.59 -43.01
N GLU A 194 9.11 1.07 -44.23
CA GLU A 194 8.70 -0.32 -44.48
C GLU A 194 9.85 -1.25 -44.08
N ILE A 195 9.58 -2.21 -43.19
CA ILE A 195 10.55 -3.18 -42.67
C ILE A 195 10.12 -4.60 -43.01
N LYS A 196 11.10 -5.46 -43.26
CA LYS A 196 10.87 -6.91 -43.31
C LYS A 196 11.06 -7.51 -41.92
N PRO A 197 10.21 -8.46 -41.47
CA PRO A 197 10.44 -9.19 -40.23
C PRO A 197 11.85 -9.79 -40.21
N GLY A 198 12.58 -9.61 -39.11
CA GLY A 198 13.98 -10.03 -38.95
C GLY A 198 15.05 -9.08 -39.51
N GLU A 199 14.69 -8.03 -40.23
CA GLU A 199 15.65 -7.01 -40.68
C GLU A 199 16.17 -6.20 -39.47
N LYS A 200 17.49 -6.11 -39.31
CA LYS A 200 18.11 -5.25 -38.30
C LYS A 200 17.96 -3.79 -38.73
N LEU A 201 17.26 -3.01 -37.92
CA LEU A 201 17.07 -1.58 -38.09
C LEU A 201 18.07 -0.84 -37.20
N GLU A 202 18.98 -0.09 -37.81
CA GLU A 202 19.94 0.76 -37.09
C GLU A 202 19.65 2.24 -37.36
N HIS A 203 19.52 3.02 -36.30
CA HIS A 203 19.34 4.46 -36.32
C HIS A 203 20.13 5.08 -35.16
N GLN A 204 20.48 6.37 -35.21
CA GLN A 204 21.23 7.05 -34.15
C GLN A 204 20.62 6.90 -32.74
N TYR A 205 19.29 6.72 -32.65
CA TYR A 205 18.54 6.69 -31.39
C TYR A 205 17.95 5.32 -31.03
N PHE A 206 18.07 4.31 -31.90
CA PHE A 206 17.56 2.96 -31.64
C PHE A 206 18.22 1.93 -32.56
N SER A 207 18.36 0.70 -32.08
CA SER A 207 18.87 -0.42 -32.87
C SER A 207 18.20 -1.72 -32.46
N PHE A 208 17.37 -2.30 -33.33
CA PHE A 208 16.62 -3.52 -33.04
C PHE A 208 16.16 -4.27 -34.29
N SER A 209 15.70 -5.49 -34.09
CA SER A 209 15.03 -6.34 -35.09
C SER A 209 13.67 -6.79 -34.55
N VAL A 210 12.70 -6.96 -35.45
CA VAL A 210 11.34 -7.42 -35.11
C VAL A 210 11.16 -8.84 -35.64
N ASN A 211 11.21 -9.82 -34.75
CA ASN A 211 11.20 -11.25 -35.10
C ASN A 211 9.80 -11.85 -34.88
N PRO A 212 9.24 -12.59 -35.85
CA PRO A 212 7.98 -13.31 -35.66
C PRO A 212 8.17 -14.44 -34.64
N LEU A 213 7.17 -14.65 -33.78
CA LEU A 213 7.20 -15.74 -32.80
C LEU A 213 6.49 -17.01 -33.31
N SER A 214 5.78 -16.90 -34.44
CA SER A 214 5.03 -18.01 -35.03
C SER A 214 5.98 -18.99 -35.75
N PRO A 215 5.70 -20.31 -35.72
CA PRO A 215 6.45 -21.30 -36.50
C PRO A 215 6.42 -21.05 -38.01
N GLU A 216 5.38 -20.34 -38.48
CA GLU A 216 5.17 -19.98 -39.89
C GLU A 216 6.03 -18.78 -40.33
N GLY A 217 6.77 -18.14 -39.42
CA GLY A 217 7.67 -17.03 -39.74
C GLY A 217 6.95 -15.74 -40.16
N SER A 218 5.64 -15.61 -39.87
CA SER A 218 4.85 -14.42 -40.19
C SER A 218 4.23 -13.79 -38.95
N ILE A 219 4.18 -12.46 -38.92
CA ILE A 219 3.51 -11.70 -37.86
C ILE A 219 2.03 -11.61 -38.24
N ALA A 220 1.13 -11.90 -37.30
CA ALA A 220 -0.31 -11.79 -37.55
C ALA A 220 -0.68 -10.37 -38.03
N PRO A 221 -1.54 -10.21 -39.05
CA PRO A 221 -1.94 -8.89 -39.54
C PRO A 221 -2.65 -8.08 -38.44
N GLY A 222 -2.30 -6.80 -38.33
CA GLY A 222 -2.85 -5.95 -37.28
C GLY A 222 -2.00 -4.71 -37.01
N SER A 223 -2.56 -3.82 -36.18
CA SER A 223 -1.82 -2.66 -35.68
C SER A 223 -1.31 -2.95 -34.28
N TYR A 224 0.00 -2.86 -34.11
CA TYR A 224 0.71 -3.10 -32.87
C TYR A 224 1.52 -1.87 -32.47
N MET A 225 1.90 -1.82 -31.21
CA MET A 225 2.78 -0.81 -30.66
C MET A 225 3.73 -1.47 -29.67
N PHE A 226 4.99 -1.06 -29.66
CA PHE A 226 5.91 -1.43 -28.59
C PHE A 226 6.68 -0.20 -28.07
N ARG A 227 7.22 -0.33 -26.86
CA ARG A 227 7.99 0.72 -26.19
C ARG A 227 9.14 0.13 -25.41
N PHE A 228 10.29 0.80 -25.43
CA PHE A 228 11.41 0.51 -24.55
C PHE A 228 11.23 1.21 -23.21
N ASN A 229 11.49 0.47 -22.13
CA ASN A 229 11.34 0.93 -20.76
C ASN A 229 12.63 0.59 -20.01
N SER A 230 13.18 1.52 -19.25
CA SER A 230 14.34 1.20 -18.41
C SER A 230 13.91 0.35 -17.21
N HIS A 231 14.76 -0.59 -16.81
CA HIS A 231 14.53 -1.44 -15.64
C HIS A 231 14.29 -0.60 -14.38
N SER A 232 15.00 0.51 -14.21
CA SER A 232 14.79 1.46 -13.10
C SER A 232 13.38 2.09 -13.10
N SER A 233 12.85 2.49 -14.26
CA SER A 233 11.49 3.04 -14.35
C SER A 233 10.42 2.00 -14.03
N ILE A 234 10.61 0.78 -14.53
CA ILE A 234 9.73 -0.37 -14.22
C ILE A 234 9.79 -0.70 -12.73
N ALA A 235 10.99 -0.76 -12.15
CA ALA A 235 11.19 -1.04 -10.74
C ALA A 235 10.50 0.01 -9.86
N SER A 236 10.61 1.30 -10.20
CA SER A 236 9.90 2.37 -9.50
C SER A 236 8.37 2.20 -9.58
N THR A 237 7.85 1.88 -10.77
CA THR A 237 6.41 1.65 -10.99
C THR A 237 5.90 0.45 -10.19
N LEU A 238 6.59 -0.68 -10.25
CA LEU A 238 6.23 -1.90 -9.52
C LEU A 238 6.36 -1.68 -8.01
N ARG A 239 7.42 -1.01 -7.55
CA ARG A 239 7.60 -0.66 -6.14
C ARG A 239 6.45 0.19 -5.59
N SER A 240 5.96 1.16 -6.38
CA SER A 240 4.86 2.03 -5.97
C SER A 240 3.55 1.26 -5.73
N SER A 241 3.34 0.17 -6.49
CA SER A 241 2.17 -0.70 -6.41
C SER A 241 2.38 -1.96 -5.56
N LEU A 242 3.61 -2.17 -5.05
CA LEU A 242 3.99 -3.26 -4.16
C LEU A 242 3.60 -2.93 -2.72
N SER A 243 2.93 -3.89 -2.09
CA SER A 243 2.55 -3.86 -0.68
C SER A 243 3.09 -5.11 0.00
N VAL A 244 3.74 -4.91 1.16
CA VAL A 244 4.23 -5.96 2.04
C VAL A 244 3.57 -5.73 3.39
N SER A 245 2.79 -6.70 3.86
CA SER A 245 2.03 -6.61 5.11
C SER A 245 2.09 -7.94 5.85
N PRO A 246 2.03 -7.96 7.19
CA PRO A 246 1.98 -9.20 7.93
C PRO A 246 0.61 -9.85 7.71
N TYR A 247 0.52 -11.18 7.74
CA TYR A 247 -0.76 -11.88 7.59
C TYR A 247 -1.71 -11.56 8.76
N ARG A 248 -1.16 -11.45 9.96
CA ARG A 248 -1.79 -10.95 11.20
C ARG A 248 -0.71 -10.30 12.08
N GLU A 249 -1.11 -9.43 13.00
CA GLU A 249 -0.19 -8.89 14.00
C GLU A 249 0.53 -10.03 14.76
N GLY A 250 1.85 -9.92 14.86
CA GLY A 250 2.71 -10.95 15.47
C GLY A 250 2.95 -12.21 14.62
N SER A 251 2.42 -12.30 13.40
CA SER A 251 2.65 -13.45 12.51
C SER A 251 3.99 -13.37 11.80
N SER A 252 4.71 -14.49 11.71
CA SER A 252 5.92 -14.64 10.87
C SER A 252 5.60 -14.84 9.38
N ILE A 253 4.32 -14.85 9.01
CA ILE A 253 3.86 -14.96 7.62
C ILE A 253 3.64 -13.55 7.08
N ILE A 254 4.22 -13.30 5.90
CA ILE A 254 4.05 -12.05 5.17
C ILE A 254 3.23 -12.27 3.91
N TYR A 255 2.41 -11.29 3.61
CA TYR A 255 1.64 -11.20 2.39
C TYR A 255 2.23 -10.10 1.52
N ILE A 256 2.72 -10.50 0.34
CA ILE A 256 3.26 -9.57 -0.65
C ILE A 256 2.27 -9.49 -1.79
N SER A 257 1.88 -8.29 -2.18
CA SER A 257 0.97 -8.09 -3.31
C SER A 257 1.40 -6.93 -4.20
N VAL A 258 1.09 -7.06 -5.49
CA VAL A 258 1.35 -6.03 -6.49
C VAL A 258 0.09 -5.83 -7.34
N SER A 259 -0.20 -4.59 -7.72
CA SER A 259 -1.36 -4.26 -8.53
C SER A 259 -0.95 -3.71 -9.90
N GLY A 260 -1.65 -4.11 -10.96
CA GLY A 260 -1.37 -3.64 -12.32
C GLY A 260 -2.36 -4.17 -13.35
N HIS A 261 -2.10 -3.88 -14.63
CA HIS A 261 -3.05 -4.14 -15.71
C HIS A 261 -2.92 -5.53 -16.34
N GLN A 262 -1.73 -6.15 -16.27
CA GLN A 262 -1.45 -7.43 -16.92
C GLN A 262 -1.19 -8.55 -15.89
N PRO A 263 -2.17 -9.43 -15.60
CA PRO A 263 -2.05 -10.52 -14.63
C PRO A 263 -0.77 -11.35 -14.73
N GLN A 264 -0.38 -11.75 -15.94
CA GLN A 264 0.76 -12.66 -16.14
C GLN A 264 2.09 -11.99 -15.80
N LYS A 265 2.25 -10.69 -16.09
CA LYS A 265 3.42 -9.91 -15.66
C LYS A 265 3.49 -9.82 -14.14
N LEU A 266 2.35 -9.59 -13.47
CA LEU A 266 2.31 -9.50 -12.01
C LEU A 266 2.72 -10.82 -11.34
N VAL A 267 2.23 -11.96 -11.83
CA VAL A 267 2.62 -13.30 -11.33
C VAL A 267 4.10 -13.55 -11.55
N ARG A 268 4.59 -13.33 -12.78
CA ARG A 268 6.00 -13.57 -13.11
C ARG A 268 6.94 -12.66 -12.32
N PHE A 269 6.55 -11.40 -12.10
CA PHE A 269 7.27 -10.48 -11.24
C PHE A 269 7.29 -10.98 -9.80
N LEU A 270 6.14 -11.31 -9.18
CA LEU A 270 6.11 -11.74 -7.78
C LEU A 270 6.90 -13.03 -7.52
N ASN A 271 6.83 -14.01 -8.42
CA ASN A 271 7.62 -15.23 -8.30
C ASN A 271 9.13 -14.91 -8.34
N THR A 272 9.58 -14.18 -9.37
CA THR A 272 10.99 -13.79 -9.52
C THR A 272 11.46 -12.91 -8.36
N PHE A 273 10.61 -11.99 -7.89
CA PHE A 273 10.88 -11.14 -6.75
C PHE A 273 11.03 -11.95 -5.47
N SER A 274 10.15 -12.93 -5.21
CA SER A 274 10.27 -13.80 -4.04
C SER A 274 11.54 -14.64 -4.06
N GLU A 275 11.94 -15.15 -5.23
CA GLU A 275 13.22 -15.84 -5.41
C GLU A 275 14.40 -14.91 -5.12
N GLU A 276 14.39 -13.68 -5.61
CA GLU A 276 15.45 -12.70 -5.32
C GLU A 276 15.54 -12.34 -3.84
N VAL A 277 14.40 -12.23 -3.14
CA VAL A 277 14.41 -12.01 -1.69
C VAL A 277 15.04 -13.19 -0.95
N ILE A 278 14.82 -14.43 -1.40
CA ILE A 278 15.45 -15.65 -0.88
C ILE A 278 16.96 -15.66 -1.15
N ILE A 279 17.34 -15.42 -2.40
CA ILE A 279 18.75 -15.40 -2.83
C ILE A 279 19.53 -14.31 -2.08
N ASN A 280 19.00 -13.09 -2.01
CA ASN A 280 19.65 -11.99 -1.32
C ASN A 280 19.79 -12.25 0.20
N ASN A 281 18.84 -12.95 0.83
CA ASN A 281 18.98 -13.36 2.23
C ASN A 281 20.15 -14.34 2.42
N LEU A 282 20.26 -15.35 1.56
CA LEU A 282 21.33 -16.35 1.60
C LEU A 282 22.70 -15.76 1.26
N GLU A 283 22.77 -14.88 0.25
CA GLU A 283 24.00 -14.15 -0.11
C GLU A 283 24.55 -13.38 1.09
N ARG A 284 23.71 -12.60 1.78
CA ARG A 284 24.14 -11.83 2.97
C ARG A 284 24.66 -12.75 4.08
N LYS A 285 24.01 -13.88 4.33
CA LYS A 285 24.48 -14.86 5.33
C LYS A 285 25.83 -15.48 4.96
N ASN A 286 26.01 -15.82 3.68
CA ASN A 286 27.23 -16.42 3.19
C ASN A 286 28.39 -15.43 3.16
N ASP A 287 28.15 -14.18 2.78
CA ASP A 287 29.15 -13.11 2.78
C ASP A 287 29.70 -12.86 4.19
N MET A 288 28.81 -12.81 5.17
CA MET A 288 29.16 -12.66 6.57
C MET A 288 29.98 -13.86 7.11
N ALA A 289 29.58 -15.09 6.77
CA ALA A 289 30.37 -16.27 7.11
C ALA A 289 31.75 -16.27 6.44
N ASN A 290 31.84 -15.87 5.17
CA ASN A 290 33.11 -15.75 4.43
C ASN A 290 34.07 -14.77 5.09
N ARG A 291 33.57 -13.62 5.55
CA ARG A 291 34.35 -12.60 6.25
C ARG A 291 34.90 -13.13 7.58
N SER A 292 34.07 -13.86 8.31
CA SER A 292 34.44 -14.52 9.56
C SER A 292 35.55 -15.56 9.33
N LEU A 293 35.40 -16.41 8.32
CA LEU A 293 36.42 -17.41 7.94
C LEU A 293 37.74 -16.74 7.52
N THR A 294 37.68 -15.69 6.72
CA THR A 294 38.87 -14.95 6.26
C THR A 294 39.64 -14.36 7.44
N PHE A 295 38.93 -13.83 8.45
CA PHE A 295 39.55 -13.32 9.67
C PHE A 295 40.25 -14.44 10.46
N ILE A 296 39.54 -15.55 10.72
CA ILE A 296 40.08 -16.68 11.51
C ILE A 296 41.27 -17.32 10.80
N GLN A 297 41.22 -17.50 9.49
CA GLN A 297 42.32 -18.07 8.69
C GLN A 297 43.60 -17.22 8.78
N ARG A 298 43.47 -15.89 8.71
CA ARG A 298 44.61 -14.99 8.89
C ARG A 298 45.25 -15.12 10.28
N GLN A 299 44.44 -15.31 11.32
CA GLN A 299 44.93 -15.55 12.68
C GLN A 299 45.59 -16.93 12.81
N LEU A 300 45.03 -17.97 12.19
CA LEU A 300 45.61 -19.32 12.17
C LEU A 300 46.99 -19.35 11.53
N GLU A 301 47.19 -18.63 10.41
CA GLU A 301 48.49 -18.55 9.73
C GLU A 301 49.58 -17.97 10.66
N GLN A 302 49.26 -16.86 11.34
CA GLN A 302 50.17 -16.22 12.29
C GLN A 302 50.55 -17.12 13.47
N VAL A 303 49.57 -17.86 14.02
CA VAL A 303 49.79 -18.77 15.16
C VAL A 303 50.52 -20.04 14.72
N SER A 304 50.23 -20.57 13.53
CA SER A 304 50.86 -21.78 12.97
C SER A 304 52.38 -21.62 12.82
N ASP A 305 52.84 -20.51 12.25
CA ASP A 305 54.27 -20.23 12.09
C ASP A 305 54.97 -20.12 13.45
N THR A 306 54.32 -19.44 14.39
CA THR A 306 54.83 -19.30 15.77
C THR A 306 54.88 -20.64 16.49
N LEU A 307 53.87 -21.50 16.31
CA LEU A 307 53.82 -22.84 16.89
C LEU A 307 54.98 -23.72 16.38
N LYS A 308 55.26 -23.69 15.07
CA LYS A 308 56.39 -24.44 14.48
C LYS A 308 57.73 -24.00 15.05
N ILE A 309 57.95 -22.68 15.17
CA ILE A 309 59.19 -22.13 15.72
C ILE A 309 59.35 -22.51 17.21
N THR A 310 58.29 -22.41 17.99
CA THR A 310 58.32 -22.71 19.44
C THR A 310 58.48 -24.20 19.71
N GLN A 311 57.86 -25.06 18.90
CA GLN A 311 58.06 -26.51 18.95
C GLN A 311 59.50 -26.89 18.65
N GLN A 312 60.08 -26.34 17.58
CA GLN A 312 61.48 -26.62 17.21
C GLN A 312 62.45 -26.20 18.32
N ARG A 313 62.27 -24.98 18.87
CA ARG A 313 63.08 -24.49 20.00
C ARG A 313 63.00 -25.40 21.22
N LEU A 314 61.79 -25.86 21.57
CA LEU A 314 61.58 -26.78 22.69
C LEU A 314 62.27 -28.14 22.44
N MET A 315 62.22 -28.66 21.21
CA MET A 315 62.87 -29.91 20.83
C MET A 315 64.41 -29.79 20.85
N ASP A 316 64.96 -28.71 20.31
CA ASP A 316 66.40 -28.46 20.30
C ASP A 316 66.93 -28.31 21.74
N PHE A 317 66.22 -27.56 22.59
CA PHE A 317 66.56 -27.43 24.02
C PHE A 317 66.55 -28.78 24.75
N ARG A 318 65.54 -29.63 24.49
CA ARG A 318 65.46 -31.00 25.06
C ARG A 318 66.62 -31.89 24.58
N ARG A 319 67.05 -31.74 23.32
CA ARG A 319 68.16 -32.52 22.75
C ARG A 319 69.50 -32.11 23.35
N GLU A 320 69.73 -30.81 23.51
CA GLU A 320 71.01 -30.27 24.01
C GLU A 320 71.22 -30.52 25.50
N ASN A 321 70.18 -30.37 26.31
CA ASN A 321 70.32 -30.35 27.77
C ASN A 321 70.08 -31.69 28.47
N ARG A 322 69.71 -32.75 27.72
CA ARG A 322 69.28 -34.07 28.22
C ARG A 322 68.05 -33.96 29.14
N PHE A 323 66.99 -34.68 28.80
CA PHE A 323 65.68 -34.56 29.45
C PHE A 323 65.73 -34.60 30.99
N MET A 324 65.35 -33.50 31.64
CA MET A 324 65.18 -33.39 33.10
C MET A 324 63.72 -33.01 33.37
N MET A 325 63.04 -33.79 34.20
CA MET A 325 61.65 -33.51 34.58
C MET A 325 61.61 -32.35 35.59
N PRO A 326 60.78 -31.32 35.37
CA PRO A 326 60.57 -30.27 36.36
C PRO A 326 59.99 -30.82 37.67
N SER A 327 60.18 -30.11 38.77
CA SER A 327 59.56 -30.41 40.07
C SER A 327 58.05 -30.13 40.06
N GLU A 328 57.29 -30.80 40.94
CA GLU A 328 55.82 -30.63 41.05
C GLU A 328 55.41 -29.18 41.35
N ILE A 329 56.23 -28.44 42.11
CA ILE A 329 55.99 -27.03 42.44
C ILE A 329 56.16 -26.17 41.18
N SER A 330 57.22 -26.42 40.41
CA SER A 330 57.51 -25.71 39.17
C SER A 330 56.43 -25.95 38.11
N THR A 331 55.93 -27.17 37.98
CA THR A 331 54.83 -27.48 37.06
C THR A 331 53.54 -26.76 37.45
N LYS A 332 53.19 -26.74 38.74
CA LYS A 332 51.98 -26.06 39.22
C LYS A 332 52.04 -24.54 38.97
N LEU A 333 53.17 -23.90 39.30
CA LEU A 333 53.37 -22.47 39.04
C LEU A 333 53.31 -22.15 37.54
N SER A 334 53.86 -23.04 36.70
CA SER A 334 53.80 -22.89 35.24
C SER A 334 52.37 -23.02 34.70
N GLU A 335 51.56 -23.94 35.25
CA GLU A 335 50.15 -24.13 34.88
C GLU A 335 49.28 -22.92 35.29
N GLU A 336 49.44 -22.41 36.51
CA GLU A 336 48.72 -21.21 36.95
C GLU A 336 49.08 -20.01 36.06
N PHE A 337 50.36 -19.84 35.73
CA PHE A 337 50.79 -18.80 34.80
C PHE A 337 50.19 -19.02 33.40
N PHE A 338 50.24 -20.25 32.89
CA PHE A 338 49.73 -20.61 31.58
C PHE A 338 48.26 -20.24 31.42
N GLU A 339 47.43 -20.50 32.43
CA GLU A 339 46.01 -20.13 32.43
C GLU A 339 45.81 -18.61 32.31
N MET A 340 46.61 -17.81 33.03
CA MET A 340 46.57 -16.34 32.88
C MET A 340 47.02 -15.88 31.50
N GLU A 341 48.07 -16.50 30.95
CA GLU A 341 48.59 -16.17 29.62
C GLU A 341 47.60 -16.57 28.51
N ARG A 342 46.87 -17.68 28.69
CA ARG A 342 45.78 -18.13 27.82
C ARG A 342 44.63 -17.14 27.82
N GLN A 343 44.19 -16.69 29.00
CA GLN A 343 43.17 -15.65 29.12
C GLN A 343 43.63 -14.35 28.43
N LYS A 344 44.86 -13.90 28.69
CA LYS A 344 45.43 -12.71 28.05
C LYS A 344 45.46 -12.83 26.52
N ARG A 345 45.86 -13.98 25.96
CA ARG A 345 45.85 -14.21 24.51
C ARG A 345 44.46 -14.18 23.90
N THR A 346 43.46 -14.69 24.62
CA THR A 346 42.05 -14.61 24.19
C THR A 346 41.61 -13.14 24.12
N LEU A 347 42.05 -12.32 25.07
CA LEU A 347 41.84 -10.86 25.05
C LEU A 347 42.63 -10.17 23.93
N ASP A 348 43.84 -10.63 23.59
CA ASP A 348 44.62 -10.10 22.45
C ASP A 348 43.87 -10.31 21.12
N VAL A 349 43.30 -11.50 20.92
CA VAL A 349 42.46 -11.79 19.74
C VAL A 349 41.23 -10.88 19.71
N SER A 350 40.60 -10.67 20.86
CA SER A 350 39.45 -9.76 20.99
C SER A 350 39.83 -8.31 20.67
N LEU A 351 40.99 -7.84 21.12
CA LEU A 351 41.52 -6.51 20.79
C LEU A 351 41.84 -6.36 19.31
N ALA A 352 42.48 -7.37 18.71
CA ALA A 352 42.79 -7.38 17.28
C ALA A 352 41.51 -7.30 16.45
N TYR A 353 40.46 -8.01 16.88
CA TYR A 353 39.13 -7.93 16.30
C TYR A 353 38.53 -6.51 16.39
N PHE A 354 38.44 -5.91 17.58
CA PHE A 354 37.91 -4.54 17.73
C PHE A 354 38.75 -3.50 16.95
N SER A 355 40.06 -3.70 16.86
CA SER A 355 40.95 -2.86 16.06
C SER A 355 40.67 -2.96 14.56
N ASP A 356 40.44 -4.16 14.03
CA ASP A 356 40.07 -4.36 12.61
C ASP A 356 38.75 -3.66 12.29
N ILE A 357 37.77 -3.79 13.19
CA ILE A 357 36.45 -3.15 13.04
C ILE A 357 36.57 -1.63 13.03
N ARG A 358 37.27 -1.06 14.02
CA ARG A 358 37.51 0.38 14.09
C ARG A 358 38.19 0.89 12.83
N GLY A 359 39.21 0.17 12.35
CA GLY A 359 39.93 0.52 11.12
C GLY A 359 39.01 0.55 9.89
N ARG A 360 38.08 -0.40 9.79
CA ARG A 360 37.08 -0.41 8.71
C ARG A 360 36.06 0.71 8.86
N LEU A 361 35.52 0.93 10.06
CA LEU A 361 34.53 1.99 10.32
C LEU A 361 35.05 3.38 9.97
N LEU A 362 36.36 3.61 10.05
CA LEU A 362 37.00 4.86 9.69
C LEU A 362 37.42 4.94 8.21
N SER A 363 37.21 3.89 7.43
CA SER A 363 37.54 3.84 6.01
C SER A 363 36.38 4.33 5.13
N ASP A 364 36.70 5.03 4.03
CA ASP A 364 35.69 5.57 3.09
C ASP A 364 34.89 4.48 2.33
N ASN A 365 35.33 3.22 2.37
CA ASN A 365 34.72 2.10 1.65
C ASN A 365 33.85 1.19 2.53
N PHE A 366 33.37 1.69 3.68
CA PHE A 366 32.56 0.90 4.60
C PHE A 366 31.18 0.53 4.00
N ASN A 367 30.86 -0.76 3.96
CA ASN A 367 29.58 -1.30 3.49
C ASN A 367 28.68 -1.64 4.70
N GLU A 368 27.36 -1.55 4.57
CA GLU A 368 26.40 -1.91 5.63
C GLU A 368 26.52 -3.37 6.08
N ASN A 369 27.02 -4.27 5.22
CA ASN A 369 27.31 -5.65 5.61
C ASN A 369 28.59 -5.78 6.45
N ASP A 370 29.39 -4.72 6.59
CA ASP A 370 30.59 -4.68 7.44
C ASP A 370 30.25 -4.52 8.94
N TYR A 371 29.01 -4.16 9.28
CA TYR A 371 28.51 -4.19 10.67
C TYR A 371 28.20 -5.61 11.19
N LEU A 372 28.19 -6.61 10.31
CA LEU A 372 27.86 -8.00 10.62
C LEU A 372 29.14 -8.76 10.98
N LEU A 373 29.47 -8.84 12.27
CA LEU A 373 30.77 -9.34 12.72
C LEU A 373 30.64 -10.34 13.89
N PRO A 374 31.30 -11.52 13.81
CA PRO A 374 31.24 -12.61 14.80
C PRO A 374 31.59 -12.16 16.22
N ALA A 375 30.73 -12.47 17.20
CA ALA A 375 31.04 -12.29 18.62
C ALA A 375 32.11 -13.30 19.07
N PHE A 376 33.29 -12.79 19.40
CA PHE A 376 34.38 -13.57 20.00
C PHE A 376 34.47 -13.41 21.54
N SER A 377 33.58 -12.64 22.17
CA SER A 377 33.59 -12.40 23.63
C SER A 377 32.20 -12.46 24.26
N SER A 378 32.14 -12.75 25.56
CA SER A 378 30.91 -13.09 26.27
C SER A 378 30.23 -11.97 27.06
N GLU A 379 30.89 -10.86 27.47
CA GLU A 379 30.28 -10.03 28.54
C GLU A 379 30.37 -8.48 28.43
N PRO A 380 31.35 -7.81 27.77
CA PRO A 380 31.26 -6.36 27.56
C PRO A 380 30.92 -5.93 26.10
N ALA A 381 30.66 -6.91 25.21
CA ALA A 381 30.23 -6.65 23.84
C ALA A 381 28.82 -6.02 23.71
N ALA A 382 28.00 -6.05 24.76
CA ALA A 382 26.61 -5.61 24.72
C ALA A 382 26.43 -4.11 24.39
N LEU A 383 27.34 -3.24 24.87
CA LEU A 383 27.29 -1.80 24.59
C LEU A 383 27.62 -1.50 23.13
N VAL A 384 28.68 -2.12 22.60
CA VAL A 384 29.05 -1.98 21.19
C VAL A 384 27.93 -2.51 20.30
N GLN A 385 27.34 -3.65 20.65
CA GLN A 385 26.18 -4.19 19.94
C GLN A 385 24.99 -3.22 19.94
N GLN A 386 24.74 -2.51 21.05
CA GLN A 386 23.69 -1.50 21.10
C GLN A 386 23.95 -0.34 20.13
N PHE A 387 25.16 0.21 20.13
CA PHE A 387 25.51 1.28 19.20
C PHE A 387 25.49 0.82 17.73
N VAL A 388 25.85 -0.43 17.45
CA VAL A 388 25.71 -1.02 16.11
C VAL A 388 24.24 -1.07 15.71
N ARG A 389 23.34 -1.51 16.61
CA ARG A 389 21.90 -1.55 16.37
C ARG A 389 21.35 -0.15 16.05
N ASP A 390 21.60 0.81 16.93
CA ASP A 390 21.12 2.19 16.77
C ASP A 390 21.62 2.82 15.45
N HIS A 391 22.87 2.51 15.07
CA HIS A 391 23.45 2.99 13.83
C HIS A 391 22.80 2.39 12.58
N LEU A 392 22.55 1.08 12.60
CA LEU A 392 21.86 0.37 11.52
C LEU A 392 20.43 0.88 11.34
N ASP A 393 19.73 1.18 12.43
CA ASP A 393 18.38 1.74 12.39
C ASP A 393 18.36 3.12 11.73
N LEU A 394 19.32 3.99 12.06
CA LEU A 394 19.47 5.30 11.39
C LEU A 394 19.81 5.14 9.90
N LEU A 395 20.68 4.20 9.52
CA LEU A 395 20.99 3.93 8.11
C LEU A 395 19.77 3.46 7.33
N ASN A 396 18.96 2.59 7.96
CA ASN A 396 17.70 2.13 7.41
C ASN A 396 16.72 3.30 7.25
N GLU A 397 16.50 4.09 8.29
CA GLU A 397 15.64 5.27 8.25
C GLU A 397 16.06 6.26 7.15
N ARG A 398 17.37 6.50 6.97
CA ARG A 398 17.89 7.35 5.87
C ARG A 398 17.47 6.80 4.52
N ARG A 399 17.55 5.48 4.33
CA ARG A 399 17.13 4.82 3.10
C ARG A 399 15.62 5.04 2.88
N ILE A 400 14.79 4.95 3.92
CA ILE A 400 13.34 5.25 3.84
C ILE A 400 13.12 6.65 3.29
N VAL A 401 13.71 7.65 3.94
CA VAL A 401 13.43 9.06 3.66
C VAL A 401 14.05 9.50 2.34
N SER A 402 15.29 9.11 2.07
CA SER A 402 16.03 9.51 0.86
C SER A 402 15.37 8.99 -0.42
N GLU A 403 14.76 7.81 -0.35
CA GLU A 403 14.06 7.22 -1.49
C GLU A 403 12.67 7.83 -1.71
N GLN A 404 12.01 8.35 -0.67
CA GLN A 404 10.67 8.95 -0.80
C GLN A 404 10.72 10.44 -1.16
N ALA A 405 11.64 11.19 -0.56
CA ALA A 405 11.67 12.64 -0.61
C ALA A 405 12.88 13.20 -1.40
N GLY A 406 13.70 12.31 -1.96
CA GLY A 406 14.92 12.67 -2.67
C GLY A 406 16.07 13.07 -1.74
N LYS A 407 17.29 13.09 -2.30
CA LYS A 407 18.54 13.34 -1.55
C LYS A 407 18.63 14.73 -0.91
N ASN A 408 17.80 15.69 -1.34
CA ASN A 408 17.85 17.08 -0.89
C ASN A 408 16.80 17.42 0.18
N ASN A 409 16.09 16.43 0.75
CA ASN A 409 15.14 16.68 1.84
C ASN A 409 15.89 17.15 3.10
N PRO A 410 15.50 18.28 3.74
CA PRO A 410 16.08 18.75 5.01
C PRO A 410 16.16 17.68 6.11
N TYR A 411 15.19 16.75 6.17
CA TYR A 411 15.20 15.65 7.12
C TYR A 411 16.28 14.61 6.82
N VAL A 412 16.61 14.37 5.54
CA VAL A 412 17.75 13.50 5.14
C VAL A 412 19.08 14.13 5.57
N LEU A 413 19.21 15.46 5.45
CA LEU A 413 20.39 16.18 5.93
C LEU A 413 20.53 16.08 7.46
N GLU A 414 19.43 16.21 8.20
CA GLU A 414 19.41 15.96 9.64
C GLU A 414 19.81 14.51 9.97
N LEU A 415 19.28 13.55 9.22
CA LEU A 415 19.59 12.14 9.45
C LEU A 415 21.04 11.80 9.13
N ASN A 416 21.62 12.39 8.09
CA ASN A 416 23.03 12.22 7.78
C ASN A 416 23.91 12.71 8.95
N LYS A 417 23.55 13.83 9.58
CA LYS A 417 24.23 14.29 10.80
C LYS A 417 24.05 13.32 11.97
N LYS A 418 22.85 12.76 12.16
CA LYS A 418 22.61 11.73 13.18
C LYS A 418 23.44 10.47 12.94
N ILE A 419 23.56 10.03 11.69
CA ILE A 419 24.39 8.88 11.29
C ILE A 419 25.86 9.16 11.58
N GLU A 420 26.37 10.34 11.22
CA GLU A 420 27.75 10.74 11.51
C GLU A 420 28.04 10.75 13.02
N LEU A 421 27.14 11.32 13.82
CA LEU A 421 27.23 11.31 15.28
C LEU A 421 27.14 9.89 15.85
N SER A 422 26.28 9.05 15.30
CA SER A 422 26.12 7.65 15.70
C SER A 422 27.38 6.84 15.38
N GLN A 423 28.00 7.06 14.22
CA GLN A 423 29.27 6.43 13.83
C GLN A 423 30.39 6.84 14.80
N LEU A 424 30.49 8.13 15.13
CA LEU A 424 31.44 8.62 16.13
C LEU A 424 31.21 8.00 17.51
N SER A 425 29.94 7.88 17.92
CA SER A 425 29.56 7.23 19.18
C SER A 425 29.95 5.75 19.20
N LEU A 426 29.74 5.04 18.08
CA LEU A 426 30.14 3.65 17.92
C LEU A 426 31.66 3.48 17.98
N VAL A 427 32.42 4.33 17.28
CA VAL A 427 33.90 4.32 17.37
C VAL A 427 34.35 4.55 18.80
N THR A 428 33.75 5.53 19.48
CA THR A 428 34.05 5.84 20.89
C THR A 428 33.74 4.65 21.80
N ALA A 429 32.61 3.98 21.60
CA ALA A 429 32.23 2.78 22.35
C ALA A 429 33.22 1.63 22.11
N ILE A 430 33.67 1.42 20.87
CA ILE A 430 34.71 0.44 20.54
C ILE A 430 36.02 0.80 21.24
N GLU A 431 36.41 2.07 21.26
CA GLU A 431 37.64 2.50 21.94
C GLU A 431 37.58 2.32 23.45
N GLN A 432 36.44 2.64 24.08
CA GLN A 432 36.20 2.35 25.50
C GLN A 432 36.25 0.85 25.78
N GLN A 433 35.69 0.03 24.89
CA GLN A 433 35.74 -1.42 25.00
C GLN A 433 37.17 -1.95 24.90
N MET A 434 37.94 -1.45 23.94
CA MET A 434 39.37 -1.77 23.82
C MET A 434 40.13 -1.36 25.07
N GLU A 435 39.84 -0.20 25.65
CA GLU A 435 40.49 0.26 26.88
C GLU A 435 40.13 -0.60 28.10
N SER A 436 38.87 -1.02 28.21
CA SER A 436 38.44 -1.98 29.23
C SER A 436 39.21 -3.29 29.11
N ILE A 437 39.36 -3.83 27.90
CA ILE A 437 40.15 -5.05 27.66
C ILE A 437 41.63 -4.82 28.02
N ARG A 438 42.22 -3.67 27.65
CA ARG A 438 43.61 -3.34 28.03
C ARG A 438 43.80 -3.26 29.55
N MET A 439 42.81 -2.74 30.27
CA MET A 439 42.83 -2.70 31.73
C MET A 439 42.78 -4.11 32.34
N GLU A 440 41.96 -5.00 31.80
CA GLU A 440 41.91 -6.41 32.20
C GLU A 440 43.24 -7.13 31.88
N GLN A 441 43.82 -6.89 30.70
CA GLN A 441 45.15 -7.40 30.35
C GLN A 441 46.23 -6.91 31.31
N LYS A 442 46.13 -5.65 31.78
CA LYS A 442 47.08 -5.08 32.74
C LYS A 442 46.96 -5.73 34.12
N GLU A 443 45.74 -6.05 34.56
CA GLU A 443 45.50 -6.84 35.77
C GLU A 443 46.09 -8.25 35.65
N LEU A 444 45.79 -8.97 34.56
CA LEU A 444 46.37 -10.28 34.29
C LEU A 444 47.90 -10.22 34.22
N GLN A 445 48.46 -9.17 33.63
CA GLN A 445 49.91 -8.99 33.54
C GLN A 445 50.56 -8.70 34.90
N ARG A 446 49.88 -7.99 35.80
CA ARG A 446 50.36 -7.81 37.19
C ARG A 446 50.39 -9.12 37.94
N HIS A 447 49.37 -9.96 37.79
CA HIS A 447 49.35 -11.29 38.40
C HIS A 447 50.41 -12.21 37.79
N ALA A 448 50.54 -12.23 36.47
CA ALA A 448 51.59 -12.96 35.78
C ALA A 448 52.98 -12.51 36.24
N ALA A 449 53.21 -11.21 36.48
CA ALA A 449 54.50 -10.71 36.98
C ALA A 449 54.83 -11.19 38.40
N ARG A 450 53.83 -11.36 39.28
CA ARG A 450 54.04 -11.94 40.63
C ARG A 450 54.45 -13.40 40.52
N LEU A 451 53.70 -14.19 39.73
CA LEU A 451 54.04 -15.59 39.45
C LEU A 451 55.41 -15.72 38.77
N ASN A 452 55.78 -14.78 37.89
CA ASN A 452 57.09 -14.77 37.24
C ASN A 452 58.24 -14.56 38.23
N SER A 453 58.02 -13.83 39.32
CA SER A 453 59.01 -13.67 40.40
C SER A 453 59.25 -14.99 41.12
N GLU A 454 58.19 -15.72 41.44
CA GLU A 454 58.27 -17.03 42.10
C GLU A 454 58.90 -18.09 41.18
N ILE A 455 58.61 -18.02 39.88
CA ILE A 455 59.27 -18.83 38.84
C ILE A 455 60.75 -18.45 38.68
N GLY A 456 61.13 -17.22 39.03
CA GLY A 456 62.50 -16.71 38.94
C GLY A 456 63.46 -17.37 39.94
N ASP A 457 62.93 -17.91 41.04
CA ASP A 457 63.69 -18.62 42.07
C ASP A 457 64.02 -20.08 41.67
N LEU A 458 63.48 -20.55 40.54
CA LEU A 458 63.75 -21.88 40.01
C LEU A 458 65.14 -21.96 39.36
N PRO A 459 65.75 -23.16 39.31
CA PRO A 459 66.98 -23.39 38.56
C PRO A 459 66.85 -22.91 37.10
N GLU A 460 67.88 -22.25 36.59
CA GLU A 460 67.89 -21.62 35.26
C GLU A 460 67.44 -22.57 34.14
N LEU A 461 67.93 -23.81 34.16
CA LEU A 461 67.57 -24.83 33.17
C LEU A 461 66.07 -25.19 33.20
N GLU A 462 65.49 -25.25 34.40
CA GLU A 462 64.08 -25.61 34.62
C GLU A 462 63.14 -24.46 34.24
N ARG A 463 63.54 -23.24 34.60
CA ARG A 463 62.85 -22.00 34.23
C ARG A 463 62.78 -21.83 32.71
N ASP A 464 63.90 -22.00 32.02
CA ASP A 464 63.99 -21.80 30.58
C ASP A 464 63.19 -22.87 29.83
N TYR A 465 63.25 -24.12 30.31
CA TYR A 465 62.41 -25.22 29.81
C TYR A 465 60.92 -24.91 29.96
N LEU A 466 60.46 -24.53 31.15
CA LEU A 466 59.05 -24.23 31.42
C LEU A 466 58.55 -23.03 30.63
N ALA A 467 59.40 -22.02 30.40
CA ALA A 467 59.06 -20.89 29.54
C ALA A 467 58.79 -21.33 28.09
N MET A 468 59.67 -22.17 27.52
CA MET A 468 59.49 -22.72 26.17
C MET A 468 58.27 -23.64 26.08
N GLU A 469 58.08 -24.52 27.07
CA GLU A 469 56.92 -25.42 27.13
C GLU A 469 55.61 -24.64 27.20
N ARG A 470 55.54 -23.62 28.05
CA ARG A 470 54.38 -22.74 28.17
C ARG A 470 54.09 -21.99 26.88
N THR A 471 55.10 -21.38 26.25
CA THR A 471 54.92 -20.69 24.97
C THR A 471 54.43 -21.65 23.88
N HIS A 472 54.94 -22.88 23.84
CA HIS A 472 54.48 -23.91 22.91
C HIS A 472 53.03 -24.32 23.20
N LYS A 473 52.70 -24.70 24.45
CA LYS A 473 51.34 -25.05 24.89
C LYS A 473 50.34 -23.93 24.61
N LEU A 474 50.75 -22.67 24.77
CA LEU A 474 49.89 -21.51 24.54
C LEU A 474 49.54 -21.35 23.07
N ASN A 475 50.53 -21.44 22.19
CA ASN A 475 50.27 -21.39 20.74
C ASN A 475 49.43 -22.60 20.29
N ASP A 476 49.66 -23.79 20.87
CA ASP A 476 48.88 -25.00 20.57
C ASP A 476 47.41 -24.85 20.99
N ALA A 477 47.16 -24.32 22.19
CA ALA A 477 45.82 -24.06 22.69
C ALA A 477 45.07 -23.02 21.84
N ILE A 478 45.73 -21.91 21.48
CA ILE A 478 45.13 -20.87 20.63
C ILE A 478 44.90 -21.39 19.21
N TYR A 479 45.86 -22.15 18.64
CA TYR A 479 45.70 -22.78 17.35
C TYR A 479 44.49 -23.71 17.32
N THR A 480 44.36 -24.58 18.34
CA THR A 480 43.24 -25.51 18.48
C THR A 480 41.91 -24.78 18.63
N PHE A 481 41.86 -23.72 19.44
CA PHE A 481 40.67 -22.87 19.59
C PHE A 481 40.23 -22.23 18.27
N LEU A 482 41.18 -21.61 17.55
CA LEU A 482 40.90 -20.99 16.25
C LEU A 482 40.52 -22.02 15.20
N LEU A 483 41.13 -23.22 15.21
CA LEU A 483 40.81 -24.31 14.32
C LEU A 483 39.39 -24.83 14.58
N GLN A 484 39.01 -24.99 15.84
CA GLN A 484 37.65 -25.33 16.25
C GLN A 484 36.67 -24.28 15.76
N LYS A 485 36.94 -22.98 15.99
CA LYS A 485 36.08 -21.89 15.52
C LYS A 485 35.98 -21.82 14.00
N ASN A 486 37.07 -22.09 13.29
CA ASN A 486 37.08 -22.18 11.82
C ASN A 486 36.17 -23.33 11.36
N SER A 487 36.30 -24.51 11.94
CA SER A 487 35.45 -25.68 11.63
C SER A 487 33.97 -25.41 11.92
N GLU A 488 33.65 -24.89 13.10
CA GLU A 488 32.29 -24.49 13.49
C GLU A 488 31.69 -23.50 12.47
N THR A 489 32.46 -22.49 12.06
CA THR A 489 32.02 -21.47 11.09
C THR A 489 31.83 -22.06 9.69
N GLN A 490 32.70 -22.99 9.26
CA GLN A 490 32.56 -23.69 7.98
C GLN A 490 31.30 -24.57 7.97
N ILE A 491 31.04 -25.31 9.05
CA ILE A 491 29.83 -26.13 9.21
C ILE A 491 28.59 -25.23 9.20
N ALA A 492 28.60 -24.12 9.94
CA ALA A 492 27.51 -23.15 9.96
C ALA A 492 27.22 -22.60 8.56
N LYS A 493 28.27 -22.21 7.82
CA LYS A 493 28.16 -21.74 6.43
C LYS A 493 27.57 -22.82 5.51
N ALA A 494 28.05 -24.07 5.59
CA ALA A 494 27.54 -25.18 4.80
C ALA A 494 26.08 -25.54 5.15
N SER A 495 25.66 -25.23 6.38
CA SER A 495 24.30 -25.44 6.90
C SER A 495 23.39 -24.23 6.74
N ASN A 496 23.85 -23.15 6.09
CA ASN A 496 23.04 -21.96 5.88
C ASN A 496 21.90 -22.28 4.91
N THR A 497 20.68 -22.11 5.42
CA THR A 497 19.47 -22.04 4.62
C THR A 497 18.92 -20.62 4.65
N PRO A 498 18.20 -20.19 3.60
CA PRO A 498 17.46 -18.93 3.65
C PRO A 498 16.47 -18.92 4.82
N ASP A 499 16.31 -17.77 5.46
CA ASP A 499 15.33 -17.59 6.55
C ASP A 499 13.89 -17.49 6.04
N ASN A 500 13.74 -17.33 4.74
CA ASN A 500 12.50 -17.09 4.05
C ASN A 500 12.17 -18.24 3.10
N GLU A 501 10.90 -18.60 3.08
CA GLU A 501 10.38 -19.65 2.21
C GLU A 501 9.06 -19.19 1.59
N VAL A 502 8.86 -19.52 0.31
CA VAL A 502 7.58 -19.27 -0.37
C VAL A 502 6.59 -20.34 0.10
N LEU A 503 5.51 -19.90 0.76
CA LEU A 503 4.46 -20.80 1.22
C LEU A 503 3.47 -21.10 0.07
N ASP A 504 2.99 -20.04 -0.57
CA ASP A 504 2.08 -20.12 -1.72
C ASP A 504 2.70 -19.35 -2.89
N GLN A 505 2.72 -19.97 -4.07
CA GLN A 505 3.18 -19.33 -5.32
C GLN A 505 2.27 -18.15 -5.72
N ALA A 506 2.81 -17.23 -6.52
CA ALA A 506 2.05 -16.04 -6.89
C ALA A 506 0.78 -16.41 -7.68
N SER A 507 -0.35 -15.90 -7.21
CA SER A 507 -1.66 -16.11 -7.84
C SER A 507 -2.36 -14.78 -8.09
N VAL A 508 -3.23 -14.74 -9.10
CA VAL A 508 -4.05 -13.58 -9.45
C VAL A 508 -5.52 -13.94 -9.33
N GLY A 509 -6.25 -13.12 -8.57
CA GLY A 509 -7.70 -13.22 -8.44
C GLY A 509 -8.46 -12.46 -9.53
N SER A 510 -9.74 -12.19 -9.25
CA SER A 510 -10.57 -11.30 -10.09
C SER A 510 -10.06 -9.84 -10.05
N PRO A 511 -10.40 -9.01 -11.07
CA PRO A 511 -10.04 -7.60 -11.06
C PRO A 511 -10.49 -6.90 -9.77
N VAL A 512 -9.57 -6.21 -9.10
CA VAL A 512 -9.86 -5.42 -7.89
C VAL A 512 -10.53 -4.09 -8.24
N PHE A 513 -10.35 -3.61 -9.47
CA PHE A 513 -10.98 -2.42 -9.99
C PHE A 513 -11.29 -2.58 -11.49
N PRO A 514 -12.42 -2.04 -11.99
CA PRO A 514 -13.56 -1.48 -11.25
C PRO A 514 -14.44 -2.54 -10.57
N THR A 515 -14.98 -2.25 -9.38
CA THR A 515 -15.78 -3.19 -8.59
C THR A 515 -17.23 -3.31 -9.10
N LYS A 516 -17.49 -4.29 -9.98
CA LYS A 516 -18.81 -4.49 -10.63
C LYS A 516 -19.98 -4.41 -9.65
N LYS A 517 -20.01 -5.23 -8.60
CA LYS A 517 -21.15 -5.28 -7.65
C LYS A 517 -21.43 -3.92 -6.99
N SER A 518 -20.39 -3.23 -6.52
CA SER A 518 -20.53 -1.92 -5.86
C SER A 518 -20.96 -0.82 -6.83
N ASN A 519 -20.41 -0.81 -8.05
CA ASN A 519 -20.74 0.21 -9.04
C ASN A 519 -22.17 0.06 -9.56
N TYR A 520 -22.63 -1.16 -9.81
CA TYR A 520 -24.01 -1.41 -10.22
C TYR A 520 -25.02 -1.10 -9.10
N SER A 521 -24.70 -1.36 -7.82
CA SER A 521 -25.58 -0.98 -6.71
C SER A 521 -25.67 0.54 -6.54
N LYS A 522 -24.55 1.26 -6.68
CA LYS A 522 -24.53 2.73 -6.70
C LYS A 522 -25.31 3.30 -7.89
N GLY A 523 -25.14 2.72 -9.07
CA GLY A 523 -25.90 3.09 -10.27
C GLY A 523 -27.40 2.90 -10.09
N LEU A 524 -27.83 1.80 -9.48
CA LEU A 524 -29.23 1.56 -9.15
C LEU A 524 -29.76 2.58 -8.14
N MET A 525 -29.00 2.89 -7.08
CA MET A 525 -29.39 3.91 -6.11
C MET A 525 -29.56 5.28 -6.77
N ILE A 526 -28.62 5.71 -7.60
CA ILE A 526 -28.69 6.98 -8.33
C ILE A 526 -29.89 6.99 -9.29
N GLY A 527 -30.11 5.88 -10.02
CA GLY A 527 -31.24 5.73 -10.93
C GLY A 527 -32.61 5.78 -10.25
N LEU A 528 -32.69 5.39 -8.97
CA LEU A 528 -33.90 5.54 -8.15
C LEU A 528 -34.01 6.92 -7.49
N LEU A 529 -32.89 7.49 -7.05
CA LEU A 529 -32.85 8.76 -6.32
C LEU A 529 -33.19 9.95 -7.22
N ILE A 530 -32.67 9.99 -8.45
CA ILE A 530 -32.89 11.12 -9.37
C ILE A 530 -34.38 11.35 -9.66
N PRO A 531 -35.20 10.34 -10.02
CA PRO A 531 -36.65 10.49 -10.16
C PRO A 531 -37.33 11.02 -8.90
N VAL A 532 -36.95 10.52 -7.72
CA VAL A 532 -37.52 10.99 -6.44
C VAL A 532 -37.22 12.47 -6.24
N LEU A 533 -35.98 12.91 -6.49
CA LEU A 533 -35.60 14.32 -6.40
C LEU A 533 -36.37 15.17 -7.41
N ILE A 534 -36.49 14.73 -8.67
CA ILE A 534 -37.26 15.44 -9.70
C ILE A 534 -38.72 15.60 -9.28
N ILE A 535 -39.34 14.54 -8.73
CA ILE A 535 -40.72 14.57 -8.24
C ILE A 535 -40.84 15.51 -7.05
N ALA A 536 -39.91 15.45 -6.09
CA ALA A 536 -39.90 16.30 -4.91
C ALA A 536 -39.73 17.79 -5.27
N PHE A 537 -38.77 18.12 -6.16
CA PHE A 537 -38.60 19.48 -6.67
C PHE A 537 -39.86 19.95 -7.39
N ARG A 538 -40.44 19.13 -8.27
CA ARG A 538 -41.69 19.49 -8.97
C ARG A 538 -42.85 19.72 -8.01
N GLU A 539 -42.93 18.97 -6.92
CA GLU A 539 -43.97 19.14 -5.90
C GLU A 539 -43.72 20.40 -5.05
N MET A 540 -42.47 20.70 -4.71
CA MET A 540 -42.11 21.91 -3.95
C MET A 540 -42.43 23.20 -4.71
N PHE A 541 -42.29 23.20 -6.04
CA PHE A 541 -42.67 24.34 -6.89
C PHE A 541 -44.14 24.33 -7.32
N ASN A 542 -44.93 23.33 -6.93
CA ASN A 542 -46.34 23.29 -7.29
C ASN A 542 -47.20 24.11 -6.31
N THR A 543 -47.65 25.27 -6.77
CA THR A 543 -48.47 26.22 -5.99
C THR A 543 -49.98 25.95 -6.02
N ARG A 544 -50.43 24.79 -6.53
CA ARG A 544 -51.87 24.47 -6.64
C ARG A 544 -52.45 23.96 -5.31
N ILE A 545 -53.59 24.54 -4.91
CA ILE A 545 -54.44 24.05 -3.81
C ILE A 545 -55.15 22.76 -4.27
N ARG A 546 -54.89 21.64 -3.59
CA ARG A 546 -55.44 20.31 -3.95
C ARG A 546 -56.48 19.80 -2.95
N GLY A 547 -56.47 20.31 -1.73
CA GLY A 547 -57.42 19.87 -0.70
C GLY A 547 -57.57 20.85 0.46
N ARG A 548 -58.43 20.47 1.41
CA ARG A 548 -58.73 21.25 2.62
C ARG A 548 -57.48 21.61 3.42
N GLU A 549 -56.55 20.68 3.53
CA GLU A 549 -55.29 20.82 4.27
C GLU A 549 -54.44 21.99 3.75
N ASP A 550 -54.36 22.16 2.42
CA ASP A 550 -53.58 23.24 1.80
C ASP A 550 -54.18 24.62 2.11
N VAL A 551 -55.52 24.72 2.19
CA VAL A 551 -56.24 25.96 2.52
C VAL A 551 -56.07 26.33 4.00
N VAL A 552 -56.21 25.35 4.90
CA VAL A 552 -56.01 25.55 6.35
C VAL A 552 -54.55 25.91 6.67
N ALA A 553 -53.59 25.33 5.95
CA ALA A 553 -52.17 25.64 6.11
C ALA A 553 -51.83 27.07 5.63
N MET A 554 -52.46 27.54 4.55
CA MET A 554 -52.21 28.87 3.96
C MET A 554 -53.00 30.00 4.66
N PHE A 555 -54.20 29.72 5.13
CA PHE A 555 -55.11 30.69 5.76
C PHE A 555 -55.64 30.15 7.09
N ARG A 556 -54.97 30.48 8.20
CA ARG A 556 -55.36 30.02 9.55
C ARG A 556 -56.71 30.59 10.02
N ASP A 557 -57.09 31.76 9.51
CA ASP A 557 -58.24 32.53 10.01
C ASP A 557 -59.45 32.53 9.06
N VAL A 558 -59.42 31.78 7.95
CA VAL A 558 -60.52 31.73 6.97
C VAL A 558 -61.33 30.44 7.16
N PRO A 559 -62.60 30.51 7.60
CA PRO A 559 -63.42 29.32 7.77
C PRO A 559 -63.81 28.71 6.41
N ILE A 560 -63.50 27.44 6.23
CA ILE A 560 -63.93 26.68 5.04
C ILE A 560 -65.42 26.37 5.18
N VAL A 561 -66.22 27.09 4.39
CA VAL A 561 -67.70 27.06 4.48
C VAL A 561 -68.28 25.74 3.94
N GLY A 562 -67.64 25.15 2.93
CA GLY A 562 -68.00 23.83 2.41
C GLY A 562 -67.09 23.40 1.25
N GLU A 563 -67.08 22.11 0.96
CA GLU A 563 -66.35 21.51 -0.17
C GLU A 563 -67.37 21.03 -1.21
N ILE A 564 -67.24 21.51 -2.44
CA ILE A 564 -68.13 21.11 -3.53
C ILE A 564 -67.42 20.06 -4.38
N LEU A 565 -68.03 18.87 -4.45
CA LEU A 565 -67.54 17.79 -5.30
C LEU A 565 -67.70 18.16 -6.77
N LYS A 566 -66.72 17.76 -7.59
CA LYS A 566 -66.79 17.94 -9.04
C LYS A 566 -67.91 17.06 -9.61
N SER A 567 -68.88 17.68 -10.30
CA SER A 567 -69.89 16.95 -11.08
C SER A 567 -69.24 16.22 -12.25
N ARG A 568 -69.67 14.98 -12.53
CA ARG A 568 -69.28 14.24 -13.73
C ARG A 568 -70.15 14.59 -14.94
N GLU A 569 -71.31 15.18 -14.71
CA GLU A 569 -72.25 15.61 -15.75
C GLU A 569 -72.10 17.12 -15.99
N ASP A 570 -72.11 17.52 -17.27
CA ASP A 570 -71.84 18.88 -17.73
C ASP A 570 -73.08 19.79 -17.64
N GLN A 571 -73.85 19.65 -16.55
CA GLN A 571 -75.07 20.39 -16.31
C GLN A 571 -74.84 21.53 -15.31
N GLU A 572 -75.31 22.73 -15.64
CA GLU A 572 -75.08 23.93 -14.83
C GLU A 572 -75.89 23.95 -13.53
N ASN A 573 -77.01 23.23 -13.44
CA ASN A 573 -77.85 23.11 -12.24
C ASN A 573 -78.15 21.65 -11.90
N VAL A 574 -77.42 21.10 -10.92
CA VAL A 574 -77.49 19.69 -10.53
C VAL A 574 -78.67 19.40 -9.61
N LEU A 575 -79.24 20.43 -8.97
CA LEU A 575 -80.33 20.27 -8.00
C LEU A 575 -81.71 20.05 -8.63
N LEU A 576 -81.92 20.57 -9.84
CA LEU A 576 -83.17 20.38 -10.57
C LEU A 576 -83.20 19.07 -11.37
N THR A 577 -82.04 18.57 -11.79
CA THR A 577 -81.93 17.38 -12.66
C THR A 577 -81.53 16.11 -11.90
N ALA A 578 -80.72 16.21 -10.84
CA ALA A 578 -80.25 15.07 -10.04
C ALA A 578 -80.24 15.39 -8.54
N SER A 579 -81.43 15.60 -7.98
CA SER A 579 -81.65 16.03 -6.59
C SER A 579 -81.06 15.09 -5.52
N ASN A 580 -80.90 13.79 -5.82
CA ASN A 580 -80.28 12.80 -4.92
C ASN A 580 -78.78 12.59 -5.15
N SER A 581 -78.12 13.44 -5.94
CA SER A 581 -76.69 13.34 -6.20
C SER A 581 -75.82 13.80 -5.01
N VAL A 582 -74.60 13.27 -4.95
CA VAL A 582 -73.60 13.65 -3.93
C VAL A 582 -73.21 15.13 -4.04
N VAL A 583 -73.28 15.71 -5.24
CA VAL A 583 -73.05 17.14 -5.49
C VAL A 583 -74.20 17.98 -4.92
N ALA A 584 -75.45 17.58 -5.15
CA ALA A 584 -76.61 18.26 -4.56
C ALA A 584 -76.56 18.24 -3.02
N GLU A 585 -76.15 17.12 -2.42
CA GLU A 585 -75.99 17.02 -0.97
C GLU A 585 -74.87 17.92 -0.43
N SER A 586 -73.79 18.10 -1.20
CA SER A 586 -72.70 19.03 -0.89
C SER A 586 -73.22 20.48 -0.79
N PHE A 587 -74.13 20.89 -1.68
CA PHE A 587 -74.79 22.20 -1.60
C PHE A 587 -75.83 22.30 -0.47
N ARG A 588 -76.56 21.22 -0.13
CA ARG A 588 -77.45 21.19 1.06
C ARG A 588 -76.66 21.39 2.34
N SER A 589 -75.52 20.73 2.47
CA SER A 589 -74.58 20.88 3.58
C SER A 589 -74.02 22.30 3.63
N LEU A 590 -73.61 22.86 2.48
CA LEU A 590 -73.16 24.25 2.37
C LEU A 590 -74.25 25.24 2.83
N ARG A 591 -75.50 25.06 2.41
CA ARG A 591 -76.64 25.89 2.85
C ARG A 591 -76.82 25.83 4.36
N ALA A 592 -76.81 24.64 4.95
CA ALA A 592 -76.98 24.47 6.40
C ALA A 592 -75.90 25.22 7.18
N ARG A 593 -74.63 25.14 6.75
CA ARG A 593 -73.50 25.87 7.36
C ARG A 593 -73.60 27.38 7.17
N LEU A 594 -73.96 27.85 5.97
CA LEU A 594 -74.17 29.27 5.70
C LEU A 594 -75.30 29.85 6.56
N LYS A 595 -76.37 29.10 6.82
CA LYS A 595 -77.46 29.53 7.72
C LYS A 595 -76.92 29.88 9.10
N PHE A 596 -75.99 29.09 9.64
CA PHE A 596 -75.37 29.38 10.94
C PHE A 596 -74.45 30.60 10.91
N LEU A 597 -73.69 30.80 9.82
CA LEU A 597 -72.82 31.98 9.68
C LEU A 597 -73.62 33.28 9.49
N LEU A 598 -74.75 33.22 8.79
CA LEU A 598 -75.61 34.38 8.52
C LEU A 598 -76.43 34.82 9.74
N LEU A 599 -76.71 33.92 10.69
CA LEU A 599 -77.38 34.26 11.95
C LEU A 599 -76.62 35.31 12.77
N GLN A 600 -75.31 35.47 12.56
CA GLN A 600 -74.46 36.42 13.27
C GLN A 600 -74.35 37.80 12.57
N LYS A 601 -75.02 38.02 11.43
CA LYS A 601 -74.94 39.27 10.65
C LYS A 601 -76.33 39.82 10.30
N THR A 602 -76.44 41.14 10.18
CA THR A 602 -77.70 41.88 9.91
C THR A 602 -78.04 41.97 8.40
N GLY A 603 -77.85 40.90 7.63
CA GLY A 603 -78.19 40.88 6.20
C GLY A 603 -78.07 39.50 5.53
N ASN A 604 -78.93 39.25 4.53
CA ASN A 604 -79.03 37.97 3.80
C ASN A 604 -78.43 38.03 2.38
N VAL A 605 -77.47 38.93 2.13
CA VAL A 605 -76.82 39.08 0.82
C VAL A 605 -75.52 38.29 0.82
N ILE A 606 -75.36 37.37 -0.15
CA ILE A 606 -74.16 36.55 -0.31
C ILE A 606 -73.56 36.84 -1.68
N THR A 607 -72.31 37.30 -1.69
CA THR A 607 -71.54 37.49 -2.93
C THR A 607 -70.69 36.25 -3.19
N VAL A 608 -70.83 35.65 -4.37
CA VAL A 608 -70.00 34.53 -4.82
C VAL A 608 -68.94 35.07 -5.78
N THR A 609 -67.67 34.98 -5.38
CA THR A 609 -66.52 35.41 -6.19
C THR A 609 -65.39 34.39 -6.13
N SER A 610 -64.41 34.52 -7.00
CA SER A 610 -63.25 33.63 -7.05
C SER A 610 -62.09 34.31 -7.80
N THR A 611 -60.88 33.83 -7.53
CA THR A 611 -59.62 34.42 -7.96
C THR A 611 -59.43 34.36 -9.47
N ASN A 612 -59.82 33.26 -10.13
CA ASN A 612 -59.66 33.09 -11.58
C ASN A 612 -60.97 32.80 -12.31
N THR A 613 -60.97 33.05 -13.62
CA THR A 613 -62.08 32.69 -14.50
C THR A 613 -62.12 31.16 -14.67
N GLY A 614 -63.30 30.55 -14.57
CA GLY A 614 -63.47 29.10 -14.75
C GLY A 614 -63.40 28.23 -13.48
N GLU A 615 -63.27 28.82 -12.29
CA GLU A 615 -63.24 28.09 -10.99
C GLU A 615 -64.64 27.65 -10.49
N GLY A 616 -65.69 27.80 -11.31
CA GLY A 616 -67.03 27.35 -10.96
C GLY A 616 -67.90 28.37 -10.21
N LYS A 617 -67.56 29.66 -10.22
CA LYS A 617 -68.36 30.75 -9.60
C LYS A 617 -69.85 30.67 -9.95
N THR A 618 -70.16 30.67 -11.25
CA THR A 618 -71.54 30.63 -11.78
C THR A 618 -72.25 29.36 -11.34
N PHE A 619 -71.60 28.21 -11.51
CA PHE A 619 -72.13 26.92 -11.07
C PHE A 619 -72.47 26.92 -9.58
N CYS A 620 -71.57 27.40 -8.71
CA CYS A 620 -71.81 27.49 -7.28
C CYS A 620 -72.94 28.48 -6.95
N ALA A 621 -73.03 29.61 -7.63
CA ALA A 621 -74.07 30.61 -7.40
C ALA A 621 -75.46 30.10 -7.79
N VAL A 622 -75.60 29.47 -8.97
CA VAL A 622 -76.87 28.87 -9.44
C VAL A 622 -77.34 27.77 -8.50
N ASN A 623 -76.46 26.82 -8.18
CA ASN A 623 -76.83 25.69 -7.32
C ASN A 623 -77.11 26.15 -5.88
N LEU A 624 -76.34 27.10 -5.34
CA LEU A 624 -76.63 27.65 -4.01
C LEU A 624 -78.00 28.35 -3.96
N ALA A 625 -78.31 29.16 -4.98
CA ALA A 625 -79.62 29.81 -5.08
C ALA A 625 -80.76 28.78 -5.19
N ALA A 626 -80.57 27.73 -6.00
CA ALA A 626 -81.51 26.63 -6.13
C ALA A 626 -81.74 25.89 -4.79
N VAL A 627 -80.69 25.62 -3.99
CA VAL A 627 -80.85 24.96 -2.68
C VAL A 627 -81.65 25.80 -1.69
N PHE A 628 -81.49 27.13 -1.71
CA PHE A 628 -82.29 28.03 -0.87
C PHE A 628 -83.75 28.11 -1.35
N ALA A 629 -83.96 28.22 -2.67
CA ALA A 629 -85.29 28.25 -3.27
C ALA A 629 -86.09 26.96 -3.00
N VAL A 630 -85.46 25.79 -3.17
CA VAL A 630 -86.07 24.47 -2.89
C VAL A 630 -86.43 24.31 -1.40
N SER A 631 -85.75 25.00 -0.48
CA SER A 631 -86.15 25.03 0.94
C SER A 631 -87.26 26.03 1.29
N GLY A 632 -87.94 26.58 0.29
CA GLY A 632 -89.06 27.51 0.50
C GLY A 632 -88.64 28.92 0.87
N LYS A 633 -87.38 29.32 0.63
CA LYS A 633 -86.93 30.72 0.79
C LYS A 633 -87.16 31.48 -0.50
N LYS A 634 -87.61 32.74 -0.40
CA LYS A 634 -87.61 33.67 -1.54
C LYS A 634 -86.17 34.05 -1.84
N THR A 635 -85.63 33.55 -2.95
CA THR A 635 -84.22 33.71 -3.32
C THR A 635 -84.12 34.40 -4.67
N ALA A 636 -83.38 35.51 -4.72
CA ALA A 636 -83.04 36.20 -5.95
C ALA A 636 -81.57 35.96 -6.26
N LEU A 637 -81.28 35.50 -7.48
CA LEU A 637 -79.92 35.38 -8.00
C LEU A 637 -79.68 36.54 -8.97
N VAL A 638 -78.66 37.35 -8.70
CA VAL A 638 -78.35 38.53 -9.50
C VAL A 638 -76.98 38.35 -10.14
N GLY A 639 -76.94 38.34 -11.46
CA GLY A 639 -75.71 38.25 -12.24
C GLY A 639 -75.03 39.60 -12.36
N PHE A 640 -73.93 39.80 -11.62
CA PHE A 640 -73.08 41.00 -11.74
C PHE A 640 -71.85 40.78 -12.65
N ASP A 641 -71.72 39.62 -13.31
CA ASP A 641 -70.70 39.41 -14.35
C ASP A 641 -71.20 39.95 -15.70
N LEU A 642 -70.96 41.25 -15.90
CA LEU A 642 -71.34 41.96 -17.12
C LEU A 642 -70.38 41.70 -18.30
N ARG A 643 -69.26 41.01 -18.07
CA ARG A 643 -68.22 40.79 -19.09
C ARG A 643 -68.44 39.50 -19.87
N LYS A 644 -68.86 38.43 -19.20
CA LYS A 644 -69.28 37.16 -19.82
C LYS A 644 -70.48 36.58 -19.08
N PRO A 645 -71.68 37.15 -19.25
CA PRO A 645 -72.87 36.69 -18.55
C PRO A 645 -73.18 35.24 -18.94
N ARG A 646 -73.33 34.38 -17.94
CA ARG A 646 -73.68 32.95 -18.06
C ARG A 646 -74.86 32.57 -17.15
N LEU A 647 -75.51 33.56 -16.54
CA LEU A 647 -76.57 33.42 -15.54
C LEU A 647 -77.94 33.70 -16.14
#